data_AF-R9CFD2-F1
#
_entry.id   AF-R9CFD2-F1
#
_cell.length_a   1.000
_cell.length_b   1.000
_cell.length_c   1.000
_cell.angle_alpha   90.00
_cell.angle_beta   90.00
_cell.angle_gamma   90.00
#
_symmetry.space_group_name_H-M   'P 1'
#
loop_
_entity.id
_entity.type
_entity.pdbx_description
1 polymer ?
#
loop_
_entity_poly.entity_id
_entity_poly.type
_entity_poly.pdbx_seq_one_letter_code
_entity_poly.pdbx_strand_id
1 'polypeptide(L)'
;MENEAYQRLLKKVRDKNVVLWVGAGFSKVAGFPLGNGTIELIKKQCTKQELKRLEGINSLPDFAEKFVKLRRERTDLINILEDIFRVEITESMVKYHKKLTNIPQIDTIITTNYDELLEVGYGKSNVRIIRKDTDISSIRNDKIKIYKIHSDFDNRDDIVITRTDYTNFFRDKIYSIMWSHIKTILSQKTVLFIGYDLGDQNVDSLVFDIIDNLGDFTNENFVIAPSLPSEEIDDLKNKKVSYIDMTGEQFINKLEKDIKNTLCEDVESGKIDYKLVSDILKREGVGTKFVIDNRGISLASVSECDKEIEAKINVKFQNIDVENEEERNKFVEIINELNKRLEGKSFESLEISGKYVDMIDNSFNGIKILPINNENNECSTLYISPNPDEVEKFNMFLGEDDNMEEATLKRFKSKYLIRTVISCSIFKLSYEINLKDIGNGKFLLDEVGRTKINIKYAETLLENNRKFKFLNRWMNGENIKLFNKKDYSMKFELPYNEENYSELSKVIKRDEYIFSTLVMIQKKFGVTFGEVGNITYDDLHNMKFLRNYCENGDKIKCEQVKVNYDFIKDMALDEINFDINETEEIINLFGEEINLGVPILKGKNIYIEGINKVTNNGCQYNVATIKSNTKDLSITYK
;
A
#
# COMPACT_ATOMS: atom_id res chain seq x y z
N MET A 1 -9.70 -5.78 39.02
CA MET A 1 -9.38 -4.40 39.44
C MET A 1 -8.14 -3.84 38.74
N GLU A 2 -6.91 -4.32 38.99
CA GLU A 2 -5.70 -3.71 38.41
C GLU A 2 -5.66 -3.75 36.87
N ASN A 3 -6.05 -4.88 36.26
CA ASN A 3 -6.17 -5.00 34.81
C ASN A 3 -7.27 -4.06 34.24
N GLU A 4 -8.35 -3.80 35.00
CA GLU A 4 -9.45 -2.95 34.53
C GLU A 4 -9.06 -1.46 34.50
N ALA A 5 -8.33 -0.98 35.52
CA ALA A 5 -7.83 0.40 35.54
C ALA A 5 -6.89 0.66 34.35
N TYR A 6 -5.98 -0.27 34.07
CA TYR A 6 -5.10 -0.18 32.91
C TYR A 6 -5.88 -0.14 31.59
N GLN A 7 -6.89 -0.99 31.39
CA GLN A 7 -7.70 -0.97 30.17
C GLN A 7 -8.44 0.36 29.97
N ARG A 8 -8.98 0.95 31.05
CA ARG A 8 -9.61 2.29 30.99
C ARG A 8 -8.61 3.37 30.59
N LEU A 9 -7.40 3.33 31.17
CA LEU A 9 -6.31 4.23 30.80
C LEU A 9 -5.88 4.06 29.34
N LEU A 10 -5.68 2.82 28.87
CA LEU A 10 -5.28 2.52 27.50
C LEU A 10 -6.28 3.11 26.49
N LYS A 11 -7.59 2.96 26.74
CA LYS A 11 -8.64 3.58 25.92
C LYS A 11 -8.49 5.10 25.86
N LYS A 12 -8.30 5.76 27.02
CA LYS A 12 -8.10 7.21 27.10
C LYS A 12 -6.83 7.68 26.37
N VAL A 13 -5.75 6.89 26.42
CA VAL A 13 -4.53 7.16 25.65
C VAL A 13 -4.84 7.08 24.15
N ARG A 14 -5.47 6.00 23.67
CA ARG A 14 -5.85 5.83 22.25
C ARG A 14 -6.72 6.98 21.73
N ASP A 15 -7.61 7.49 22.58
CA ASP A 15 -8.49 8.63 22.26
C ASP A 15 -7.79 10.00 22.36
N LYS A 16 -6.46 10.05 22.51
CA LYS A 16 -5.65 11.27 22.69
C LYS A 16 -6.16 12.15 23.83
N ASN A 17 -6.69 11.54 24.89
CA ASN A 17 -7.30 12.23 26.01
C ASN A 17 -6.43 12.24 27.28
N VAL A 18 -5.12 11.99 27.14
CA VAL A 18 -4.19 11.91 28.29
C VAL A 18 -3.12 12.99 28.17
N VAL A 19 -2.87 13.69 29.28
CA VAL A 19 -1.65 14.46 29.51
C VAL A 19 -0.74 13.67 30.45
N LEU A 20 0.53 13.56 30.09
CA LEU A 20 1.50 12.83 30.90
C LEU A 20 2.16 13.77 31.91
N TRP A 21 2.11 13.43 33.19
CA TRP A 21 2.81 14.11 34.27
C TRP A 21 4.01 13.27 34.71
N VAL A 22 5.22 13.75 34.45
CA VAL A 22 6.47 13.01 34.71
C VAL A 22 7.22 13.63 35.88
N GLY A 23 7.44 12.84 36.94
CA GLY A 23 8.26 13.22 38.09
C GLY A 23 9.67 12.60 38.06
N ALA A 24 10.47 12.92 39.08
CA ALA A 24 11.88 12.53 39.17
C ALA A 24 12.08 11.00 39.26
N GLY A 25 11.06 10.27 39.71
CA GLY A 25 11.05 8.81 39.75
C GLY A 25 11.24 8.17 38.38
N PHE A 26 10.83 8.84 37.29
CA PHE A 26 11.04 8.33 35.93
C PHE A 26 12.47 8.57 35.44
N SER A 27 13.14 9.62 35.93
CA SER A 27 14.57 9.90 35.67
C SER A 27 15.51 9.04 36.53
N LYS A 28 15.03 8.42 37.62
CA LYS A 28 15.81 7.56 38.52
C LYS A 28 16.51 6.41 37.79
N VAL A 29 15.85 5.84 36.79
CA VAL A 29 16.36 4.70 35.99
C VAL A 29 17.57 5.08 35.14
N ALA A 30 17.71 6.38 34.84
CA ALA A 30 18.86 6.96 34.14
C ALA A 30 19.98 7.38 35.11
N GLY A 31 19.83 7.15 36.41
CA GLY A 31 20.83 7.46 37.43
C GLY A 31 20.65 8.83 38.09
N PHE A 32 19.62 9.59 37.76
CA PHE A 32 19.36 10.88 38.41
C PHE A 32 18.81 10.71 39.84
N PRO A 33 19.19 11.60 40.77
CA PRO A 33 18.73 11.52 42.15
C PRO A 33 17.27 11.95 42.29
N LEU A 34 16.58 11.39 43.30
CA LEU A 34 15.33 11.93 43.80
C LEU A 34 15.59 13.13 44.73
N GLY A 35 14.56 13.76 45.28
CA GLY A 35 14.69 14.92 46.18
C GLY A 35 15.67 14.68 47.34
N ASN A 36 15.50 13.58 48.08
CA ASN A 36 16.42 13.22 49.18
C ASN A 36 17.85 12.91 48.69
N GLY A 37 17.98 12.26 47.54
CA GLY A 37 19.29 12.00 46.93
C GLY A 37 20.00 13.31 46.54
N THR A 38 19.23 14.30 46.09
CA THR A 38 19.74 15.63 45.72
C THR A 38 20.27 16.36 46.95
N ILE A 39 19.56 16.29 48.08
CA ILE A 39 20.04 16.81 49.38
C ILE A 39 21.41 16.20 49.73
N GLU A 40 21.54 14.88 49.63
CA GLU A 40 22.80 14.19 49.95
C GLU A 40 23.96 14.59 49.02
N LEU A 41 23.68 14.86 47.73
CA LEU A 41 24.70 15.36 46.80
C LEU A 41 25.10 16.81 47.11
N ILE A 42 24.16 17.68 47.48
CA ILE A 42 24.47 19.05 47.92
C ILE A 42 25.28 19.03 49.22
N LYS A 43 24.95 18.14 50.17
CA LYS A 43 25.71 17.96 51.43
C LYS A 43 27.19 17.64 51.18
N LYS A 44 27.52 16.89 50.11
CA LYS A 44 28.93 16.58 49.76
C LYS A 44 29.74 17.82 49.39
N GLN A 45 29.07 18.89 48.96
CA GLN A 45 29.68 20.18 48.62
C GLN A 45 29.74 21.15 49.81
N CYS A 46 29.22 20.75 50.98
CA CYS A 46 29.19 21.56 52.20
C CYS A 46 30.43 21.33 53.07
N THR A 47 30.88 22.38 53.74
CA THR A 47 31.86 22.30 54.84
C THR A 47 31.23 21.65 56.08
N LYS A 48 32.08 21.15 56.99
CA LYS A 48 31.63 20.57 58.28
C LYS A 48 30.77 21.54 59.10
N GLN A 49 31.05 22.84 59.03
CA GLN A 49 30.28 23.86 59.76
C GLN A 49 28.90 24.10 59.13
N GLU A 50 28.81 24.10 57.80
CA GLU A 50 27.52 24.20 57.09
C GLU A 50 26.65 22.98 57.35
N LEU A 51 27.21 21.77 57.31
CA LEU A 51 26.47 20.53 57.60
C LEU A 51 25.80 20.56 58.97
N LYS A 52 26.50 21.02 60.01
CA LYS A 52 25.94 21.18 61.36
C LYS A 52 24.73 22.15 61.40
N ARG A 53 24.69 23.13 60.50
CA ARG A 53 23.59 24.12 60.42
C ARG A 53 22.43 23.66 59.54
N LEU A 54 22.64 22.62 58.73
CA LEU A 54 21.66 22.02 57.83
C LEU A 54 21.07 20.71 58.38
N GLU A 55 21.56 20.25 59.54
CA GLU A 55 21.14 19.02 60.19
C GLU A 55 19.64 19.02 60.52
N GLY A 56 18.98 17.88 60.29
CA GLY A 56 17.54 17.69 60.57
C GLY A 56 16.58 18.22 59.50
N ILE A 57 17.08 18.89 58.44
CA ILE A 57 16.23 19.36 57.34
C ILE A 57 16.13 18.26 56.26
N ASN A 58 14.93 17.70 56.12
CA ASN A 58 14.67 16.58 55.21
C ASN A 58 13.92 16.97 53.93
N SER A 59 13.34 18.17 53.88
CA SER A 59 12.64 18.68 52.70
C SER A 59 13.60 19.44 51.79
N LEU A 60 13.65 19.09 50.51
CA LEU A 60 14.54 19.75 49.54
C LEU A 60 14.30 21.27 49.46
N PRO A 61 13.06 21.78 49.40
CA PRO A 61 12.79 23.21 49.44
C PRO A 61 13.35 23.97 50.63
N ASP A 62 13.19 23.41 51.83
CA ASP A 62 13.67 24.05 53.07
C ASP A 62 15.19 23.93 53.19
N PHE A 63 15.76 22.81 52.73
CA PHE A 63 17.20 22.59 52.68
C PHE A 63 17.86 23.58 51.73
N ALA A 64 17.34 23.72 50.51
CA ALA A 64 17.83 24.63 49.48
C ALA A 64 17.74 26.10 49.97
N GLU A 65 16.62 26.50 50.56
CA GLU A 65 16.43 27.83 51.15
C GLU A 65 17.48 28.12 52.23
N LYS A 66 17.71 27.16 53.15
CA LYS A 66 18.70 27.32 54.21
C LYS A 66 20.12 27.38 53.66
N PHE A 67 20.44 26.53 52.67
CA PHE A 67 21.74 26.50 52.00
C PHE A 67 22.06 27.84 51.35
N VAL A 68 21.13 28.40 50.55
CA VAL A 68 21.28 29.71 49.91
C VAL A 68 21.47 30.83 50.94
N LYS A 69 20.69 30.81 52.04
CA LYS A 69 20.85 31.78 53.14
C LYS A 69 22.20 31.68 53.84
N LEU A 70 22.75 30.48 54.00
CA LEU A 70 24.05 30.26 54.63
C LEU A 70 25.20 30.82 53.78
N ARG A 71 25.15 30.58 52.47
CA ARG A 71 26.17 31.07 51.52
C ARG A 71 25.97 32.50 51.06
N ARG A 72 24.76 33.05 51.24
CA ARG A 72 24.32 34.36 50.73
C ARG A 72 24.38 34.47 49.22
N GLU A 73 24.37 33.33 48.52
CA GLU A 73 24.48 33.26 47.07
C GLU A 73 23.65 32.08 46.53
N ARG A 74 22.80 32.37 45.54
CA ARG A 74 21.98 31.35 44.84
C ARG A 74 22.77 30.62 43.77
N THR A 75 23.70 31.31 43.11
CA THR A 75 24.51 30.80 41.99
C THR A 75 25.20 29.49 42.36
N ASP A 76 25.73 29.38 43.57
CA ASP A 76 26.36 28.17 44.10
C ASP A 76 25.43 26.95 44.05
N LEU A 77 24.19 27.11 44.51
CA LEU A 77 23.21 26.02 44.47
C LEU A 77 22.89 25.65 43.03
N ILE A 78 22.70 26.63 42.14
CA ILE A 78 22.38 26.37 40.74
C ILE A 78 23.52 25.67 40.01
N ASN A 79 24.78 26.06 40.27
CA ASN A 79 25.95 25.37 39.72
C ASN A 79 26.00 23.91 40.17
N ILE A 80 25.77 23.64 41.47
CA ILE A 80 25.75 22.27 42.00
C ILE A 80 24.64 21.45 41.33
N LEU A 81 23.44 22.01 41.15
CA LEU A 81 22.34 21.32 40.48
C LEU A 81 22.64 21.08 39.00
N GLU A 82 23.26 22.04 38.32
CA GLU A 82 23.66 21.89 36.92
C GLU A 82 24.67 20.75 36.77
N ASP A 83 25.66 20.65 37.66
CA ASP A 83 26.62 19.53 37.68
C ASP A 83 25.94 18.17 37.92
N ILE A 84 24.85 18.14 38.68
CA ILE A 84 24.09 16.92 38.98
C ILE A 84 23.21 16.49 37.80
N PHE A 85 22.52 17.45 37.18
CA PHE A 85 21.42 17.16 36.25
C PHE A 85 21.78 17.38 34.76
N ARG A 86 22.81 18.19 34.46
CA ARG A 86 23.26 18.50 33.10
C ARG A 86 24.51 17.69 32.73
N VAL A 87 24.33 16.37 32.67
CA VAL A 87 25.38 15.41 32.29
C VAL A 87 25.26 15.02 30.81
N GLU A 88 26.31 14.38 30.27
CA GLU A 88 26.23 13.78 28.94
C GLU A 88 25.21 12.62 28.93
N ILE A 89 24.14 12.79 28.15
CA ILE A 89 23.05 11.81 28.08
C ILE A 89 23.40 10.72 27.06
N THR A 90 23.44 9.48 27.54
CA THR A 90 23.71 8.29 26.71
C THR A 90 22.44 7.59 26.25
N GLU A 91 22.55 6.72 25.25
CA GLU A 91 21.43 5.96 24.69
C GLU A 91 20.68 5.12 25.73
N SER A 92 21.41 4.54 26.68
CA SER A 92 20.81 3.69 27.74
C SER A 92 19.98 4.51 28.73
N MET A 93 20.38 5.76 29.01
CA MET A 93 19.66 6.67 29.93
C MET A 93 18.28 7.05 29.37
N VAL A 94 18.18 7.26 28.06
CA VAL A 94 16.92 7.64 27.41
C VAL A 94 16.10 6.46 26.90
N LYS A 95 16.50 5.21 27.19
CA LYS A 95 15.82 4.00 26.71
C LYS A 95 14.29 4.05 26.87
N TYR A 96 13.80 4.44 28.04
CA TYR A 96 12.35 4.49 28.32
C TYR A 96 11.70 5.78 27.79
N HIS A 97 12.43 6.89 27.80
CA HIS A 97 11.98 8.15 27.21
C HIS A 97 11.78 8.02 25.68
N LYS A 98 12.68 7.29 25.00
CA LYS A 98 12.57 6.98 23.56
C LYS A 98 11.34 6.14 23.21
N LYS A 99 10.88 5.28 24.12
CA LYS A 99 9.65 4.49 23.91
C LYS A 99 8.39 5.35 23.85
N LEU A 100 8.38 6.51 24.52
CA LEU A 100 7.29 7.48 24.39
C LEU A 100 7.15 8.01 22.96
N THR A 101 8.21 7.99 22.14
CA THR A 101 8.15 8.37 20.72
C THR A 101 7.37 7.39 19.84
N ASN A 102 7.07 6.21 20.39
CA ASN A 102 6.22 5.19 19.76
C ASN A 102 4.77 5.26 20.29
N ILE A 103 4.45 6.25 21.14
CA ILE A 103 3.12 6.51 21.70
C ILE A 103 2.65 7.89 21.21
N PRO A 104 2.36 8.02 19.91
CA PRO A 104 2.04 9.29 19.27
C PRO A 104 0.76 9.96 19.77
N GLN A 105 -0.06 9.27 20.55
CA GLN A 105 -1.25 9.82 21.17
C GLN A 105 -0.95 10.75 22.35
N ILE A 106 0.25 10.65 22.94
CA ILE A 106 0.72 11.54 24.00
C ILE A 106 1.56 12.64 23.34
N ASP A 107 0.96 13.82 23.15
CA ASP A 107 1.60 14.99 22.53
C ASP A 107 1.98 16.08 23.53
N THR A 108 1.57 15.93 24.79
CA THR A 108 1.70 16.93 25.84
C THR A 108 2.18 16.27 27.13
N ILE A 109 3.29 16.80 27.66
CA ILE A 109 3.95 16.33 28.86
C ILE A 109 4.15 17.52 29.81
N ILE A 110 3.85 17.32 31.08
CA ILE A 110 4.15 18.26 32.17
C ILE A 110 5.18 17.58 33.08
N THR A 111 6.22 18.30 33.49
CA THR A 111 7.26 17.74 34.36
C THR A 111 7.82 18.77 35.32
N THR A 112 8.21 18.29 36.49
CA THR A 112 8.95 19.02 37.52
C THR A 112 10.46 18.76 37.43
N ASN A 113 10.92 17.97 36.46
CA ASN A 113 12.31 17.55 36.32
C ASN A 113 13.14 18.62 35.60
N TYR A 114 14.40 18.76 36.04
CA TYR A 114 15.36 19.70 35.45
C TYR A 114 16.16 19.07 34.30
N ASP A 115 16.35 17.75 34.30
CA ASP A 115 17.13 17.00 33.31
C ASP A 115 16.56 17.12 31.88
N GLU A 116 17.34 16.70 30.88
CA GLU A 116 16.98 16.79 29.45
C GLU A 116 16.55 15.43 28.85
N LEU A 117 16.16 14.43 29.67
CA LEU A 117 15.91 13.07 29.19
C LEU A 117 14.71 12.97 28.24
N LEU A 118 13.64 13.72 28.49
CA LEU A 118 12.46 13.76 27.61
C LEU A 118 12.84 14.36 26.25
N GLU A 119 13.56 15.47 26.27
CA GLU A 119 13.99 16.24 25.11
C GLU A 119 14.94 15.44 24.22
N VAL A 120 15.92 14.76 24.82
CA VAL A 120 16.82 13.86 24.10
C VAL A 120 16.09 12.61 23.64
N GLY A 121 15.18 12.06 24.44
CA GLY A 121 14.38 10.88 24.10
C GLY A 121 13.51 11.09 22.86
N TYR A 122 12.82 12.23 22.75
CA TYR A 122 12.02 12.60 21.58
C TYR A 122 12.87 13.13 20.40
N GLY A 123 14.09 13.58 20.68
CA GLY A 123 14.92 14.36 19.77
C GLY A 123 14.57 15.84 19.87
N LYS A 124 15.59 16.67 20.18
CA LYS A 124 15.41 18.10 20.49
C LYS A 124 14.68 18.90 19.39
N SER A 125 14.74 18.47 18.13
CA SER A 125 14.03 19.11 17.01
C SER A 125 12.51 18.89 17.05
N ASN A 126 12.06 17.80 17.66
CA ASN A 126 10.67 17.32 17.66
C ASN A 126 9.85 17.81 18.87
N VAL A 127 10.52 18.48 19.82
CA VAL A 127 9.89 18.99 21.04
C VAL A 127 9.80 20.51 21.02
N ARG A 128 8.81 21.02 21.74
CA ARG A 128 8.73 22.42 22.16
C ARG A 128 8.74 22.46 23.67
N ILE A 129 9.74 23.13 24.24
CA ILE A 129 9.89 23.30 25.68
C ILE A 129 9.18 24.59 26.09
N ILE A 130 8.35 24.53 27.13
CA ILE A 130 7.60 25.63 27.70
C ILE A 130 8.02 25.76 29.17
N ARG A 131 8.65 26.89 29.52
CA ARG A 131 9.16 27.17 30.88
C ARG A 131 8.51 28.41 31.48
N LYS A 132 8.09 29.34 30.61
CA LYS A 132 7.51 30.63 30.99
C LYS A 132 6.47 31.14 29.99
N ASP A 133 5.78 32.22 30.35
CA ASP A 133 4.69 32.81 29.57
C ASP A 133 5.07 33.12 28.11
N THR A 134 6.26 33.63 27.86
CA THR A 134 6.71 33.98 26.50
C THR A 134 6.79 32.75 25.58
N ASP A 135 7.02 31.56 26.14
CA ASP A 135 7.11 30.32 25.37
C ASP A 135 5.75 29.86 24.86
N ILE A 136 4.63 30.31 25.44
CA ILE A 136 3.29 29.93 24.99
C ILE A 136 3.03 30.36 23.53
N SER A 137 3.56 31.52 23.14
CA SER A 137 3.41 32.09 21.79
C SER A 137 3.97 31.22 20.66
N SER A 138 4.81 30.25 21.02
CA SER A 138 5.57 29.42 20.09
C SER A 138 5.08 27.98 20.01
N ILE A 139 3.99 27.65 20.72
CA ILE A 139 3.35 26.34 20.66
C ILE A 139 2.85 26.09 19.24
N ARG A 140 3.19 24.90 18.72
CA ARG A 140 2.74 24.40 17.42
C ARG A 140 2.20 22.97 17.61
N ASN A 141 1.32 22.55 16.70
CA ASN A 141 0.66 21.23 16.78
C ASN A 141 1.52 20.10 16.20
N ASP A 142 2.63 20.41 15.54
CA ASP A 142 3.56 19.46 14.92
C ASP A 142 4.69 19.00 15.86
N LYS A 143 4.73 19.52 17.10
CA LYS A 143 5.75 19.19 18.10
C LYS A 143 5.15 18.70 19.40
N ILE A 144 5.89 17.85 20.10
CA ILE A 144 5.57 17.41 21.46
C ILE A 144 5.80 18.59 22.41
N LYS A 145 4.79 18.94 23.21
CA LYS A 145 4.83 20.07 24.14
C LYS A 145 5.30 19.57 25.50
N ILE A 146 6.44 20.06 25.98
CA ILE A 146 7.00 19.71 27.29
C ILE A 146 6.95 20.96 28.17
N TYR A 147 6.04 20.96 29.15
CA TYR A 147 5.94 22.01 30.17
C TYR A 147 6.86 21.66 31.33
N LYS A 148 7.99 22.36 31.43
CA LYS A 148 8.94 22.23 32.55
C LYS A 148 8.61 23.28 33.60
N ILE A 149 7.70 22.95 34.50
CA ILE A 149 7.12 23.94 35.42
C ILE A 149 8.13 24.45 36.46
N HIS A 150 9.19 23.71 36.74
CA HIS A 150 10.30 24.15 37.60
C HIS A 150 11.50 24.71 36.82
N SER A 151 11.31 25.03 35.53
CA SER A 151 12.36 25.46 34.60
C SER A 151 13.50 24.43 34.45
N ASP A 152 14.60 24.84 33.82
CA ASP A 152 15.83 24.07 33.67
C ASP A 152 17.06 25.00 33.57
N PHE A 153 18.22 24.44 33.25
CA PHE A 153 19.50 25.15 33.22
C PHE A 153 19.69 26.05 32.00
N ASP A 154 18.81 26.03 31.00
CA ASP A 154 18.81 27.05 29.95
C ASP A 154 18.17 28.36 30.43
N ASN A 155 17.44 28.32 31.55
CA ASN A 155 16.76 29.47 32.13
C ASN A 155 16.94 29.46 33.66
N ARG A 156 18.21 29.57 34.06
CA ARG A 156 18.76 29.36 35.42
C ARG A 156 18.09 30.20 36.51
N ASP A 157 17.74 31.45 36.19
CA ASP A 157 17.14 32.39 37.13
C ASP A 157 15.71 31.97 37.52
N ASP A 158 15.06 31.17 36.68
CA ASP A 158 13.66 30.76 36.82
C ASP A 158 13.52 29.35 37.43
N ILE A 159 14.62 28.71 37.83
CA ILE A 159 14.61 27.39 38.50
C ILE A 159 13.84 27.50 39.82
N VAL A 160 12.86 26.61 40.03
CA VAL A 160 12.07 26.55 41.27
C VAL A 160 12.65 25.48 42.18
N ILE A 161 13.32 25.85 43.27
CA ILE A 161 13.86 24.86 44.22
C ILE A 161 13.78 25.27 45.68
N THR A 162 13.88 26.56 46.03
CA THR A 162 13.83 27.01 47.43
C THR A 162 12.39 27.21 47.91
N ARG A 163 12.16 27.15 49.22
CA ARG A 163 10.82 27.44 49.81
C ARG A 163 10.26 28.80 49.34
N THR A 164 11.12 29.81 49.19
CA THR A 164 10.71 31.11 48.65
C THR A 164 10.30 31.02 47.18
N ASP A 165 11.03 30.27 46.35
CA ASP A 165 10.66 30.08 44.93
C ASP A 165 9.27 29.46 44.81
N TYR A 166 9.02 28.37 45.54
CA TYR A 166 7.71 27.72 45.58
C TYR A 166 6.63 28.73 46.01
N THR A 167 6.86 29.48 47.08
CA THR A 167 5.88 30.47 47.57
C THR A 167 5.55 31.54 46.52
N ASN A 168 6.56 32.11 45.87
CA ASN A 168 6.39 33.17 44.87
C ASN A 168 5.75 32.63 43.59
N PHE A 169 6.14 31.43 43.17
CA PHE A 169 5.61 30.74 42.00
C PHE A 169 4.08 30.52 42.09
N PHE A 170 3.54 30.30 43.29
CA PHE A 170 2.09 30.19 43.50
C PHE A 170 1.40 31.50 43.89
N ARG A 171 2.04 32.42 44.63
CA ARG A 171 1.42 33.67 45.11
C ARG A 171 1.42 34.82 44.12
N ASP A 172 2.52 35.03 43.41
CA ASP A 172 2.77 36.30 42.71
C ASP A 172 2.25 36.33 41.26
N LYS A 173 1.42 35.35 40.87
CA LYS A 173 0.95 35.15 39.47
C LYS A 173 2.09 35.10 38.44
N ILE A 174 3.30 34.75 38.87
CA ILE A 174 4.42 34.51 37.96
C ILE A 174 4.00 33.36 37.04
N TYR A 175 4.19 33.55 35.74
CA TYR A 175 3.75 32.66 34.68
C TYR A 175 2.24 32.39 34.61
N SER A 176 1.43 33.42 34.89
CA SER A 176 -0.04 33.32 34.86
C SER A 176 -0.61 32.79 33.55
N ILE A 177 0.04 33.05 32.40
CA ILE A 177 -0.43 32.58 31.09
C ILE A 177 -0.13 31.09 30.93
N MET A 178 1.10 30.67 31.24
CA MET A 178 1.48 29.25 31.24
C MET A 178 0.59 28.45 32.18
N TRP A 179 0.34 28.96 33.38
CA TRP A 179 -0.55 28.30 34.34
C TRP A 179 -2.00 28.25 33.87
N SER A 180 -2.50 29.28 33.19
CA SER A 180 -3.85 29.24 32.61
C SER A 180 -3.96 28.18 31.52
N HIS A 181 -2.91 27.99 30.72
CA HIS A 181 -2.81 26.90 29.75
C HIS A 181 -2.78 25.53 30.43
N ILE A 182 -1.94 25.34 31.45
CA ILE A 182 -1.88 24.08 32.21
C ILE A 182 -3.23 23.78 32.85
N LYS A 183 -3.88 24.76 33.50
CA LYS A 183 -5.23 24.61 34.05
C LYS A 183 -6.24 24.16 33.00
N THR A 184 -6.18 24.74 31.80
CA THR A 184 -7.03 24.32 30.68
C THR A 184 -6.78 22.86 30.32
N ILE A 185 -5.51 22.45 30.18
CA ILE A 185 -5.13 21.06 29.88
C ILE A 185 -5.63 20.11 30.96
N LEU A 186 -5.36 20.40 32.24
CA LEU A 186 -5.77 19.59 33.38
C LEU A 186 -7.30 19.49 33.50
N SER A 187 -8.04 20.53 33.10
CA SER A 187 -9.51 20.51 33.12
C SER A 187 -10.13 19.69 31.97
N GLN A 188 -9.41 19.48 30.87
CA GLN A 188 -9.94 18.84 29.67
C GLN A 188 -9.46 17.40 29.48
N LYS A 189 -8.29 17.06 30.00
CA LYS A 189 -7.62 15.77 29.80
C LYS A 189 -7.62 14.93 31.07
N THR A 190 -7.47 13.62 30.91
CA THR A 190 -7.04 12.74 32.01
C THR A 190 -5.56 12.99 32.29
N VAL A 191 -5.20 13.15 33.57
CA VAL A 191 -3.82 13.25 34.01
C VAL A 191 -3.28 11.85 34.33
N LEU A 192 -2.14 11.50 33.75
CA LEU A 192 -1.40 10.27 34.03
C LEU A 192 -0.09 10.61 34.73
N PHE A 193 0.05 10.28 36.01
CA PHE A 193 1.27 10.48 36.79
C PHE A 193 2.21 9.28 36.67
N ILE A 194 3.48 9.52 36.30
CA ILE A 194 4.54 8.51 36.25
C ILE A 194 5.79 9.01 36.98
N GLY A 195 6.34 8.16 37.84
CA GLY A 195 7.55 8.51 38.60
C GLY A 195 7.33 9.70 39.54
N TYR A 196 6.08 9.90 39.93
CA TYR A 196 5.65 10.99 40.79
C TYR A 196 5.30 10.38 42.15
N ASP A 197 5.94 10.88 43.21
CA ASP A 197 5.79 10.36 44.57
C ASP A 197 4.71 11.11 45.36
N LEU A 198 3.98 12.05 44.74
CA LEU A 198 3.02 12.94 45.43
C LEU A 198 3.65 13.60 46.67
N GLY A 199 4.98 13.82 46.63
CA GLY A 199 5.73 14.41 47.72
C GLY A 199 5.87 15.93 47.61
N ASP A 200 5.60 16.49 46.43
CA ASP A 200 5.60 17.93 46.22
C ASP A 200 4.22 18.52 46.53
N GLN A 201 4.00 18.76 47.82
CA GLN A 201 2.75 19.32 48.34
C GLN A 201 2.28 20.59 47.62
N ASN A 202 3.18 21.38 47.03
CA ASN A 202 2.79 22.60 46.34
C ASN A 202 2.23 22.31 44.95
N VAL A 203 2.79 21.32 44.25
CA VAL A 203 2.26 20.85 42.97
C VAL A 203 0.98 20.05 43.19
N ASP A 204 0.95 19.20 44.21
CA ASP A 204 -0.22 18.40 44.57
C ASP A 204 -1.42 19.27 44.89
N SER A 205 -1.25 20.29 45.75
CA SER A 205 -2.33 21.22 46.07
C SER A 205 -2.88 21.86 44.81
N LEU A 206 -2.04 22.36 43.90
CA LEU A 206 -2.54 22.96 42.67
C LEU A 206 -3.32 21.98 41.79
N VAL A 207 -2.75 20.79 41.53
CA VAL A 207 -3.37 19.83 40.61
C VAL A 207 -4.67 19.29 41.21
N PHE A 208 -4.66 18.96 42.50
CA PHE A 208 -5.85 18.46 43.19
C PHE A 208 -6.89 19.55 43.45
N ASP A 209 -6.51 20.80 43.71
CA ASP A 209 -7.44 21.92 43.78
C ASP A 209 -8.22 22.09 42.47
N ILE A 210 -7.54 21.93 41.32
CA ILE A 210 -8.20 21.99 40.01
C ILE A 210 -9.17 20.81 39.85
N ILE A 211 -8.74 19.61 40.20
CA ILE A 211 -9.56 18.39 40.13
C ILE A 211 -10.80 18.51 41.04
N ASP A 212 -10.62 18.99 42.26
CA ASP A 212 -11.69 19.16 43.26
C ASP A 212 -12.71 20.23 42.81
N ASN A 213 -12.24 21.33 42.22
CA ASN A 213 -13.12 22.38 41.68
C ASN A 213 -14.01 21.89 40.51
N LEU A 214 -13.60 20.83 39.80
CA LEU A 214 -14.40 20.20 38.73
C LEU A 214 -15.47 19.24 39.28
N GLY A 215 -15.36 18.84 40.56
CA GLY A 215 -16.33 17.98 41.23
C GLY A 215 -16.57 16.67 40.47
N ASP A 216 -17.83 16.33 40.20
CA ASP A 216 -18.23 15.10 39.50
C ASP A 216 -17.98 15.09 38.00
N PHE A 217 -17.60 16.24 37.43
CA PHE A 217 -17.28 16.36 36.01
C PHE A 217 -15.78 16.17 35.71
N THR A 218 -14.95 15.90 36.72
CA THR A 218 -13.53 15.60 36.49
C THR A 218 -13.35 14.32 35.68
N ASN A 219 -12.34 14.32 34.80
CA ASN A 219 -11.84 13.10 34.22
C ASN A 219 -11.26 12.19 35.32
N GLU A 220 -11.43 10.87 35.17
CA GLU A 220 -10.66 9.89 35.94
C GLU A 220 -9.16 10.08 35.65
N ASN A 221 -8.38 10.28 36.70
CA ASN A 221 -6.92 10.44 36.65
C ASN A 221 -6.23 9.14 37.06
N PHE A 222 -4.95 8.97 36.72
CA PHE A 222 -4.24 7.72 36.97
C PHE A 222 -2.84 7.98 37.53
N VAL A 223 -2.40 7.13 38.45
CA VAL A 223 -1.02 7.13 38.94
C VAL A 223 -0.39 5.75 38.78
N ILE A 224 0.83 5.76 38.24
CA ILE A 224 1.68 4.58 38.08
C ILE A 224 2.78 4.66 39.14
N ALA A 225 2.70 3.79 40.14
CA ALA A 225 3.71 3.67 41.18
C ALA A 225 3.80 2.21 41.65
N PRO A 226 4.97 1.73 42.07
CA PRO A 226 5.10 0.39 42.61
C PRO A 226 4.78 0.36 44.11
N SER A 227 3.91 -0.57 44.51
CA SER A 227 3.70 -0.98 45.90
C SER A 227 3.32 0.16 46.87
N LEU A 228 2.35 1.00 46.50
CA LEU A 228 1.83 2.03 47.40
C LEU A 228 1.12 1.41 48.64
N PRO A 229 1.27 2.02 49.83
CA PRO A 229 0.52 1.64 51.02
C PRO A 229 -1.00 1.77 50.82
N SER A 230 -1.79 0.96 51.53
CA SER A 230 -3.26 0.98 51.42
C SER A 230 -3.87 2.34 51.78
N GLU A 231 -3.30 3.03 52.77
CA GLU A 231 -3.74 4.37 53.19
C GLU A 231 -3.60 5.39 52.05
N GLU A 232 -2.46 5.40 51.36
CA GLU A 232 -2.23 6.28 50.21
C GLU A 232 -3.14 5.93 49.03
N ILE A 233 -3.40 4.63 48.80
CA ILE A 233 -4.34 4.18 47.76
C ILE A 233 -5.76 4.68 48.05
N ASP A 234 -6.19 4.68 49.31
CA ASP A 234 -7.52 5.17 49.69
C ASP A 234 -7.61 6.69 49.59
N ASP A 235 -6.55 7.43 49.95
CA ASP A 235 -6.45 8.87 49.70
C ASP A 235 -6.53 9.21 48.21
N LEU A 236 -5.89 8.42 47.36
CA LEU A 236 -5.95 8.58 45.90
C LEU A 236 -7.37 8.35 45.36
N LYS A 237 -8.09 7.34 45.86
CA LYS A 237 -9.49 7.11 45.47
C LYS A 237 -10.37 8.29 45.85
N ASN A 238 -10.18 8.87 47.04
CA ASN A 238 -10.92 10.06 47.48
C ASN A 238 -10.68 11.26 46.54
N LYS A 239 -9.47 11.36 45.96
CA LYS A 239 -9.08 12.37 44.96
C LYS A 239 -9.43 11.98 43.51
N LYS A 240 -10.22 10.91 43.31
CA LYS A 240 -10.61 10.39 41.98
C LYS A 240 -9.40 10.01 41.10
N VAL A 241 -8.35 9.50 41.73
CA VAL A 241 -7.15 8.97 41.07
C VAL A 241 -7.13 7.45 41.18
N SER A 242 -7.10 6.78 40.02
CA SER A 242 -6.96 5.34 39.91
C SER A 242 -5.49 4.92 39.98
N TYR A 243 -5.19 4.00 40.90
CA TYR A 243 -3.85 3.44 41.08
C TYR A 243 -3.62 2.21 40.18
N ILE A 244 -2.42 2.11 39.61
CA ILE A 244 -1.94 0.93 38.87
C ILE A 244 -0.55 0.57 39.42
N ASP A 245 -0.41 -0.66 39.93
CA ASP A 245 0.79 -1.16 40.61
C ASP A 245 1.86 -1.61 39.61
N MET A 246 2.60 -0.65 39.09
CA MET A 246 3.69 -0.90 38.15
C MET A 246 4.83 0.09 38.37
N THR A 247 6.05 -0.33 38.05
CA THR A 247 7.12 0.64 37.83
C THR A 247 6.90 1.40 36.52
N GLY A 248 7.48 2.59 36.38
CA GLY A 248 7.38 3.37 35.14
C GLY A 248 7.89 2.61 33.91
N GLU A 249 8.95 1.80 34.08
CA GLU A 249 9.53 0.96 33.04
C GLU A 249 8.57 -0.15 32.58
N GLN A 250 7.94 -0.83 33.53
CA GLN A 250 6.96 -1.88 33.24
C GLN A 250 5.77 -1.29 32.49
N PHE A 251 5.26 -0.16 32.98
CA PHE A 251 4.13 0.53 32.36
C PHE A 251 4.45 1.00 30.93
N ILE A 252 5.56 1.70 30.71
CA ILE A 252 5.91 2.21 29.37
C ILE A 252 6.13 1.07 28.37
N ASN A 253 6.78 -0.02 28.77
CA ASN A 253 6.93 -1.20 27.90
C ASN A 253 5.57 -1.81 27.54
N LYS A 254 4.66 -1.91 28.51
CA LYS A 254 3.33 -2.46 28.29
C LYS A 254 2.49 -1.54 27.40
N LEU A 255 2.47 -0.24 27.70
CA LEU A 255 1.72 0.76 26.93
C LEU A 255 2.23 0.86 25.49
N GLU A 256 3.54 0.92 25.28
CA GLU A 256 4.11 0.93 23.92
C GLU A 256 3.67 -0.28 23.11
N LYS A 257 3.75 -1.48 23.70
CA LYS A 257 3.33 -2.73 23.04
C LYS A 257 1.85 -2.72 22.68
N ASP A 258 1.00 -2.35 23.64
CA ASP A 258 -0.46 -2.36 23.47
C ASP A 258 -0.90 -1.27 22.46
N ILE A 259 -0.23 -0.10 22.44
CA ILE A 259 -0.46 0.95 21.45
C ILE A 259 -0.01 0.53 20.06
N LYS A 260 1.20 -0.04 19.91
CA LYS A 260 1.71 -0.53 18.61
C LYS A 260 0.71 -1.47 17.93
N ASN A 261 0.04 -2.32 18.69
CA ASN A 261 -0.96 -3.27 18.19
C ASN A 261 -2.29 -2.63 17.74
N THR A 262 -2.51 -1.34 18.01
CA THR A 262 -3.74 -0.61 17.68
C THR A 262 -3.50 0.57 16.74
N LEU A 263 -2.25 0.85 16.34
CA LEU A 263 -1.93 2.03 15.53
C LEU A 263 -2.67 2.07 14.19
N CYS A 264 -2.75 0.95 13.47
CA CYS A 264 -3.46 0.91 12.19
C CYS A 264 -4.98 1.13 12.38
N GLU A 265 -5.57 0.52 13.41
CA GLU A 265 -6.99 0.70 13.75
C GLU A 265 -7.27 2.16 14.16
N ASP A 266 -6.37 2.78 14.92
CA ASP A 266 -6.46 4.18 15.32
C ASP A 266 -6.38 5.13 14.10
N VAL A 267 -5.68 4.74 13.01
CA VAL A 267 -5.67 5.49 11.75
C VAL A 267 -7.02 5.38 11.04
N GLU A 268 -7.55 4.16 10.89
CA GLU A 268 -8.82 3.93 10.18
C GLU A 268 -10.00 4.58 10.90
N SER A 269 -9.94 4.64 12.25
CA SER A 269 -10.92 5.37 13.07
C SER A 269 -10.69 6.89 13.17
N GLY A 270 -9.67 7.42 12.49
CA GLY A 270 -9.39 8.86 12.42
C GLY A 270 -8.82 9.47 13.71
N LYS A 271 -8.37 8.65 14.67
CA LYS A 271 -7.80 9.12 15.94
C LYS A 271 -6.37 9.64 15.77
N ILE A 272 -5.65 9.13 14.78
CA ILE A 272 -4.26 9.48 14.52
C ILE A 272 -3.95 9.65 13.03
N ASP A 273 -2.98 10.52 12.74
CA ASP A 273 -2.51 10.74 11.39
C ASP A 273 -1.70 9.54 10.87
N TYR A 274 -2.01 9.10 9.66
CA TYR A 274 -1.41 7.92 9.05
C TYR A 274 0.10 8.08 8.77
N LYS A 275 0.60 9.30 8.53
CA LYS A 275 2.03 9.54 8.26
C LYS A 275 2.87 9.25 9.50
N LEU A 276 2.40 9.71 10.65
CA LEU A 276 3.06 9.45 11.93
C LEU A 276 3.12 7.95 12.24
N VAL A 277 2.04 7.22 11.96
CA VAL A 277 2.01 5.76 12.11
C VAL A 277 2.93 5.07 11.11
N SER A 278 2.95 5.49 9.84
CA SER A 278 3.87 4.96 8.84
C SER A 278 5.33 5.16 9.24
N ASP A 279 5.70 6.31 9.82
CA ASP A 279 7.06 6.58 10.29
C ASP A 279 7.43 5.69 11.50
N ILE A 280 6.50 5.47 12.43
CA ILE A 280 6.70 4.56 13.57
C ILE A 280 6.91 3.13 13.08
N LEU A 281 6.02 2.60 12.25
CA LEU A 281 6.09 1.23 11.75
C LEU A 281 7.33 1.02 10.87
N LYS A 282 7.72 2.02 10.09
CA LYS A 282 8.95 1.97 9.28
C LYS A 282 10.20 1.81 10.13
N ARG A 283 10.30 2.49 11.29
CA ARG A 283 11.41 2.30 12.25
C ARG A 283 11.48 0.88 12.81
N GLU A 284 10.34 0.17 12.84
CA GLU A 284 10.23 -1.22 13.26
C GLU A 284 10.42 -2.22 12.10
N GLY A 285 10.75 -1.73 10.89
CA GLY A 285 10.98 -2.54 9.69
C GLY A 285 9.72 -2.82 8.85
N VAL A 286 8.56 -2.29 9.27
CA VAL A 286 7.26 -2.55 8.64
C VAL A 286 6.85 -1.36 7.75
N GLY A 287 6.91 -1.56 6.45
CA GLY A 287 6.40 -0.62 5.45
C GLY A 287 4.89 -0.66 5.38
N THR A 288 4.24 0.49 5.33
CA THR A 288 2.78 0.60 5.22
C THR A 288 2.40 1.56 4.10
N LYS A 289 1.33 1.24 3.40
CA LYS A 289 0.69 2.11 2.41
C LYS A 289 -0.76 2.31 2.80
N PHE A 290 -1.09 3.52 3.23
CA PHE A 290 -2.47 3.94 3.44
C PHE A 290 -3.03 4.57 2.17
N VAL A 291 -4.32 4.38 1.95
CA VAL A 291 -5.10 5.02 0.87
C VAL A 291 -6.24 5.81 1.49
N ILE A 292 -6.65 6.86 0.79
CA ILE A 292 -7.76 7.72 1.18
C ILE A 292 -8.84 7.51 0.13
N ASP A 293 -10.00 7.02 0.56
CA ASP A 293 -11.19 6.86 -0.27
C ASP A 293 -12.40 7.56 0.36
N ASN A 294 -13.58 7.41 -0.24
CA ASN A 294 -14.81 8.04 0.26
C ASN A 294 -15.25 7.54 1.65
N ARG A 295 -14.70 6.42 2.14
CA ARG A 295 -14.98 5.84 3.48
C ARG A 295 -13.97 6.30 4.52
N GLY A 296 -12.90 6.99 4.13
CA GLY A 296 -11.86 7.50 5.02
C GLY A 296 -10.48 6.97 4.65
N ILE A 297 -9.63 6.82 5.66
CA ILE A 297 -8.28 6.30 5.50
C ILE A 297 -8.31 4.79 5.76
N SER A 298 -7.72 3.99 4.88
CA SER A 298 -7.58 2.54 5.07
C SER A 298 -6.19 2.05 4.72
N LEU A 299 -5.75 0.95 5.35
CA LEU A 299 -4.47 0.33 5.04
C LEU A 299 -4.59 -0.52 3.77
N ALA A 300 -3.90 -0.12 2.69
CA ALA A 300 -3.93 -0.85 1.43
C ALA A 300 -2.90 -1.98 1.36
N SER A 301 -1.71 -1.82 1.96
CA SER A 301 -0.70 -2.87 1.98
C SER A 301 0.32 -2.71 3.10
N VAL A 302 0.85 -3.84 3.54
CA VAL A 302 2.01 -3.95 4.43
C VAL A 302 3.14 -4.61 3.66
N SER A 303 4.36 -4.11 3.82
CA SER A 303 5.56 -4.66 3.18
C SER A 303 6.74 -4.64 4.14
N GLU A 304 7.79 -5.35 3.76
CA GLU A 304 9.11 -5.17 4.35
C GLU A 304 9.73 -3.85 3.87
N CYS A 305 10.52 -3.19 4.72
CA CYS A 305 11.34 -2.05 4.31
C CYS A 305 12.72 -2.49 3.81
N ASP A 306 13.55 -3.07 4.70
CA ASP A 306 14.98 -3.26 4.45
C ASP A 306 15.58 -4.57 5.03
N LYS A 307 14.83 -5.31 5.85
CA LYS A 307 15.31 -6.52 6.57
C LYS A 307 14.19 -7.53 6.65
N GLU A 308 14.51 -8.82 6.47
CA GLU A 308 13.54 -9.91 6.60
C GLU A 308 12.75 -9.74 7.90
N ILE A 309 11.44 -9.55 7.77
CA ILE A 309 10.53 -9.43 8.90
C ILE A 309 9.88 -10.78 9.18
N GLU A 310 9.79 -11.13 10.46
CA GLU A 310 8.95 -12.26 10.86
C GLU A 310 7.47 -11.86 10.68
N ALA A 311 6.80 -12.46 9.71
CA ALA A 311 5.36 -12.32 9.49
C ALA A 311 4.65 -13.58 10.00
N LYS A 312 3.66 -13.39 10.86
CA LYS A 312 2.74 -14.44 11.32
C LYS A 312 1.33 -14.06 10.93
N ILE A 313 0.72 -14.91 10.10
CA ILE A 313 -0.66 -14.77 9.64
C ILE A 313 -1.42 -15.98 10.15
N ASN A 314 -2.37 -15.76 11.06
CA ASN A 314 -3.27 -16.78 11.56
C ASN A 314 -4.64 -16.55 10.95
N VAL A 315 -5.11 -17.50 10.14
CA VAL A 315 -6.47 -17.50 9.57
C VAL A 315 -7.27 -18.57 10.28
N LYS A 316 -8.36 -18.16 10.93
CA LYS A 316 -9.37 -19.06 11.48
C LYS A 316 -10.52 -19.14 10.49
N PHE A 317 -10.91 -20.34 10.11
CA PHE A 317 -12.08 -20.57 9.26
C PHE A 317 -13.31 -20.86 10.12
N GLN A 318 -14.49 -20.47 9.63
CA GLN A 318 -15.75 -20.73 10.31
C GLN A 318 -16.04 -22.23 10.38
N ASN A 319 -16.75 -22.64 11.42
CA ASN A 319 -17.26 -24.00 11.52
C ASN A 319 -18.46 -24.12 10.58
N ILE A 320 -18.32 -24.87 9.49
CA ILE A 320 -19.38 -25.00 8.50
C ILE A 320 -20.41 -25.99 8.99
N ASP A 321 -21.67 -25.61 8.88
CA ASP A 321 -22.80 -26.46 9.25
C ASP A 321 -22.77 -27.76 8.44
N VAL A 322 -22.70 -28.88 9.15
CA VAL A 322 -22.39 -30.20 8.58
C VAL A 322 -23.56 -30.76 7.77
N GLU A 323 -24.75 -30.17 7.93
CA GLU A 323 -26.01 -30.60 7.31
C GLU A 323 -26.12 -30.25 5.81
N ASN A 324 -25.39 -29.24 5.31
CA ASN A 324 -25.35 -28.92 3.89
C ASN A 324 -24.15 -29.58 3.17
N GLU A 325 -24.41 -30.72 2.53
CA GLU A 325 -23.39 -31.50 1.83
C GLU A 325 -22.70 -30.75 0.68
N GLU A 326 -23.43 -29.94 -0.08
CA GLU A 326 -22.84 -29.18 -1.20
C GLU A 326 -21.86 -28.12 -0.69
N GLU A 327 -22.25 -27.40 0.37
CA GLU A 327 -21.42 -26.34 0.96
C GLU A 327 -20.18 -26.91 1.67
N ARG A 328 -20.33 -28.05 2.34
CA ARG A 328 -19.21 -28.81 2.91
C ARG A 328 -18.21 -29.22 1.83
N ASN A 329 -18.69 -29.78 0.72
CA ASN A 329 -17.80 -30.23 -0.37
C ASN A 329 -17.03 -29.05 -0.99
N LYS A 330 -17.69 -27.91 -1.21
CA LYS A 330 -17.04 -26.67 -1.70
C LYS A 330 -15.94 -26.21 -0.76
N PHE A 331 -16.17 -26.24 0.55
CA PHE A 331 -15.15 -25.84 1.51
C PHE A 331 -13.96 -26.80 1.56
N VAL A 332 -14.21 -28.11 1.51
CA VAL A 332 -13.13 -29.11 1.44
C VAL A 332 -12.26 -28.89 0.20
N GLU A 333 -12.86 -28.57 -0.93
CA GLU A 333 -12.14 -28.22 -2.16
C GLU A 333 -11.25 -26.98 -1.96
N ILE A 334 -11.79 -25.91 -1.34
CA ILE A 334 -11.03 -24.69 -1.03
C ILE A 334 -9.82 -25.00 -0.13
N ILE A 335 -10.00 -25.79 0.93
CA ILE A 335 -8.92 -26.15 1.86
C ILE A 335 -7.86 -27.01 1.16
N ASN A 336 -8.25 -27.94 0.30
CA ASN A 336 -7.31 -28.74 -0.49
C ASN A 336 -6.49 -27.87 -1.45
N GLU A 337 -7.14 -26.92 -2.12
CA GLU A 337 -6.47 -25.97 -3.01
C GLU A 337 -5.55 -25.01 -2.24
N LEU A 338 -5.92 -24.60 -1.02
CA LEU A 338 -5.06 -23.83 -0.13
C LEU A 338 -3.80 -24.62 0.27
N ASN A 339 -3.96 -25.86 0.74
CA ASN A 339 -2.85 -26.72 1.15
C ASN A 339 -1.87 -26.94 -0.01
N LYS A 340 -2.38 -27.17 -1.22
CA LYS A 340 -1.55 -27.31 -2.42
C LYS A 340 -0.65 -26.09 -2.66
N ARG A 341 -1.14 -24.87 -2.38
CA ARG A 341 -0.37 -23.63 -2.53
C ARG A 341 0.65 -23.46 -1.40
N LEU A 342 0.25 -23.71 -0.16
CA LEU A 342 1.15 -23.63 1.01
C LEU A 342 2.30 -24.63 0.94
N GLU A 343 2.07 -25.80 0.36
CA GLU A 343 3.12 -26.81 0.10
C GLU A 343 4.01 -26.47 -1.11
N GLY A 344 3.70 -25.41 -1.86
CA GLY A 344 4.42 -24.99 -3.06
C GLY A 344 4.12 -25.85 -4.30
N LYS A 345 3.01 -26.58 -4.33
CA LYS A 345 2.59 -27.41 -5.48
C LYS A 345 1.75 -26.65 -6.51
N SER A 346 1.42 -25.39 -6.25
CA SER A 346 0.69 -24.51 -7.17
C SER A 346 1.09 -23.06 -6.95
N PHE A 347 1.25 -22.31 -8.05
CA PHE A 347 1.45 -20.86 -8.04
C PHE A 347 0.27 -20.12 -8.68
N GLU A 348 -0.93 -20.69 -8.61
CA GLU A 348 -2.15 -19.97 -8.95
C GLU A 348 -2.67 -19.20 -7.73
N SER A 349 -3.30 -18.06 -7.97
CA SER A 349 -4.03 -17.36 -6.90
C SER A 349 -5.22 -18.21 -6.42
N LEU A 350 -5.63 -18.00 -5.18
CA LEU A 350 -6.83 -18.56 -4.58
C LEU A 350 -7.70 -17.43 -4.06
N GLU A 351 -8.99 -17.52 -4.35
CA GLU A 351 -10.01 -16.64 -3.82
C GLU A 351 -10.86 -17.44 -2.82
N ILE A 352 -10.98 -16.93 -1.60
CA ILE A 352 -11.80 -17.53 -0.55
C ILE A 352 -12.86 -16.51 -0.15
N SER A 353 -14.13 -16.88 -0.29
CA SER A 353 -15.23 -16.02 0.17
C SER A 353 -15.11 -15.76 1.67
N GLY A 354 -15.29 -14.51 2.08
CA GLY A 354 -15.20 -14.08 3.47
C GLY A 354 -16.19 -14.76 4.40
N LYS A 355 -17.29 -15.34 3.88
CA LYS A 355 -18.21 -16.17 4.66
C LYS A 355 -17.55 -17.39 5.30
N TYR A 356 -16.42 -17.86 4.75
CA TYR A 356 -15.68 -18.99 5.32
C TYR A 356 -14.60 -18.55 6.32
N VAL A 357 -14.30 -17.27 6.41
CA VAL A 357 -13.25 -16.71 7.26
C VAL A 357 -13.89 -16.22 8.55
N ASP A 358 -13.43 -16.73 9.69
CA ASP A 358 -13.89 -16.30 11.02
C ASP A 358 -13.04 -15.14 11.53
N MET A 359 -11.72 -15.28 11.44
CA MET A 359 -10.78 -14.31 11.97
C MET A 359 -9.47 -14.34 11.19
N ILE A 360 -8.85 -13.18 11.01
CA ILE A 360 -7.48 -13.06 10.51
C ILE A 360 -6.68 -12.24 11.53
N ASP A 361 -5.68 -12.85 12.16
CA ASP A 361 -4.73 -12.15 13.05
C ASP A 361 -3.35 -12.15 12.40
N ASN A 362 -2.90 -10.94 12.05
CA ASN A 362 -1.63 -10.73 11.38
C ASN A 362 -0.70 -9.98 12.31
N SER A 363 0.52 -10.45 12.44
CA SER A 363 1.58 -9.71 13.11
C SER A 363 2.85 -9.69 12.27
N PHE A 364 3.50 -8.52 12.24
CA PHE A 364 4.75 -8.29 11.54
C PHE A 364 5.75 -7.77 12.57
N ASN A 365 6.85 -8.50 12.76
CA ASN A 365 7.85 -8.22 13.78
C ASN A 365 7.22 -8.10 15.20
N GLY A 366 6.19 -8.91 15.47
CA GLY A 366 5.44 -8.91 16.73
C GLY A 366 4.40 -7.79 16.88
N ILE A 367 4.26 -6.89 15.91
CA ILE A 367 3.26 -5.81 15.89
C ILE A 367 2.01 -6.31 15.17
N LYS A 368 0.85 -6.25 15.83
CA LYS A 368 -0.42 -6.60 15.19
C LYS A 368 -0.81 -5.54 14.15
N ILE A 369 -1.21 -6.01 12.97
CA ILE A 369 -1.69 -5.14 11.88
C ILE A 369 -3.11 -5.58 11.51
N LEU A 370 -4.08 -4.71 11.83
CA LEU A 370 -5.52 -4.83 11.51
C LEU A 370 -6.04 -6.27 11.65
N PRO A 371 -6.24 -6.76 12.88
CA PRO A 371 -6.94 -8.01 13.06
C PRO A 371 -8.37 -7.86 12.51
N ILE A 372 -8.78 -8.80 11.66
CA ILE A 372 -10.13 -8.82 11.07
C ILE A 372 -10.95 -9.84 11.86
N ASN A 373 -12.11 -9.42 12.37
CA ASN A 373 -13.08 -10.30 13.00
C ASN A 373 -14.38 -10.29 12.19
N ASN A 374 -14.89 -11.48 11.83
CA ASN A 374 -16.06 -11.58 10.98
C ASN A 374 -17.40 -11.32 11.71
N GLU A 375 -17.37 -10.99 13.01
CA GLU A 375 -18.57 -10.50 13.75
C GLU A 375 -19.25 -9.30 13.05
N ASN A 376 -18.49 -8.49 12.31
CA ASN A 376 -18.98 -7.32 11.58
C ASN A 376 -19.00 -7.47 10.05
N ASN A 377 -18.84 -8.68 9.49
CA ASN A 377 -18.67 -8.91 8.04
C ASN A 377 -17.53 -8.08 7.41
N GLU A 378 -16.43 -7.89 8.14
CA GLU A 378 -15.29 -7.06 7.71
C GLU A 378 -14.52 -7.68 6.53
N CYS A 379 -14.62 -9.00 6.32
CA CYS A 379 -13.98 -9.69 5.21
C CYS A 379 -15.02 -10.04 4.14
N SER A 380 -14.92 -9.43 2.96
CA SER A 380 -15.71 -9.85 1.79
C SER A 380 -15.08 -11.07 1.10
N THR A 381 -13.77 -11.02 0.88
CA THR A 381 -13.00 -12.01 0.15
C THR A 381 -11.55 -12.00 0.60
N LEU A 382 -10.97 -13.17 0.85
CA LEU A 382 -9.55 -13.37 1.10
C LEU A 382 -8.85 -13.87 -0.17
N TYR A 383 -7.88 -13.09 -0.66
CA TYR A 383 -7.06 -13.46 -1.80
C TYR A 383 -5.69 -13.94 -1.33
N ILE A 384 -5.31 -15.15 -1.73
CA ILE A 384 -3.98 -15.72 -1.48
C ILE A 384 -3.28 -15.84 -2.83
N SER A 385 -2.20 -15.10 -3.02
CA SER A 385 -1.44 -15.08 -4.27
C SER A 385 0.03 -15.34 -3.99
N PRO A 386 0.73 -16.09 -4.86
CA PRO A 386 2.15 -16.32 -4.69
C PRO A 386 2.95 -15.03 -4.91
N ASN A 387 3.97 -14.84 -4.08
CA ASN A 387 4.97 -13.79 -4.29
C ASN A 387 6.12 -14.35 -5.15
N PRO A 388 6.52 -13.68 -6.24
CA PRO A 388 7.65 -14.13 -7.06
C PRO A 388 8.98 -13.99 -6.31
N ASP A 389 9.88 -14.96 -6.49
CA ASP A 389 11.25 -14.92 -5.98
C ASP A 389 12.12 -13.94 -6.78
N GLU A 390 11.80 -13.76 -8.06
CA GLU A 390 12.59 -12.95 -8.99
C GLU A 390 11.63 -12.13 -9.86
N VAL A 391 11.85 -10.81 -9.92
CA VAL A 391 11.12 -9.90 -10.80
C VAL A 391 12.12 -9.05 -11.57
N GLU A 392 12.17 -9.23 -12.89
CA GLU A 392 13.10 -8.52 -13.77
C GLU A 392 12.34 -7.89 -14.94
N LYS A 393 12.79 -6.71 -15.38
CA LYS A 393 12.26 -5.99 -16.55
C LYS A 393 13.25 -6.10 -17.70
N PHE A 394 12.72 -6.38 -18.89
CA PHE A 394 13.48 -6.64 -20.10
C PHE A 394 12.97 -5.80 -21.27
N ASN A 395 13.87 -5.61 -22.23
CA ASN A 395 13.54 -5.17 -23.58
C ASN A 395 13.42 -6.42 -24.45
N MET A 396 12.27 -6.58 -25.10
CA MET A 396 11.93 -7.70 -25.95
C MET A 396 12.00 -7.30 -27.41
N PHE A 397 12.72 -8.08 -28.20
CA PHE A 397 12.87 -7.90 -29.65
C PHE A 397 12.50 -9.21 -30.37
N LEU A 398 12.09 -9.09 -31.63
CA LEU A 398 11.78 -10.22 -32.50
C LEU A 398 12.79 -10.27 -33.64
N GLY A 399 13.54 -11.36 -33.75
CA GLY A 399 14.57 -11.50 -34.79
C GLY A 399 15.66 -10.43 -34.69
N GLU A 400 15.79 -9.61 -35.73
CA GLU A 400 16.67 -8.43 -35.82
C GLU A 400 15.87 -7.11 -35.92
N ASP A 401 14.58 -7.13 -35.57
CA ASP A 401 13.72 -5.94 -35.59
C ASP A 401 14.12 -4.94 -34.49
N ASP A 402 14.18 -3.65 -34.83
CA ASP A 402 14.42 -2.55 -33.87
C ASP A 402 13.18 -2.21 -33.01
N ASN A 403 12.01 -2.77 -33.35
CA ASN A 403 10.78 -2.59 -32.58
C ASN A 403 10.84 -3.32 -31.23
N MET A 404 11.08 -2.52 -30.19
CA MET A 404 11.17 -2.98 -28.80
C MET A 404 9.81 -3.02 -28.10
N GLU A 405 9.56 -4.08 -27.35
CA GLU A 405 8.45 -4.18 -26.38
C GLU A 405 8.99 -4.35 -24.96
N GLU A 406 8.35 -3.71 -23.97
CA GLU A 406 8.72 -3.94 -22.58
C GLU A 406 8.10 -5.25 -22.06
N ALA A 407 8.92 -6.10 -21.47
CA ALA A 407 8.49 -7.34 -20.84
C ALA A 407 8.90 -7.37 -19.36
N THR A 408 8.05 -7.97 -18.53
CA THR A 408 8.37 -8.31 -17.14
C THR A 408 8.42 -9.82 -17.01
N LEU A 409 9.52 -10.34 -16.48
CA LEU A 409 9.66 -11.73 -16.09
C LEU A 409 9.44 -11.84 -14.58
N LYS A 410 8.60 -12.79 -14.18
CA LYS A 410 8.41 -13.20 -12.80
C LYS A 410 8.74 -14.69 -12.67
N ARG A 411 9.57 -15.05 -11.71
CA ARG A 411 9.88 -16.46 -11.43
C ARG A 411 9.42 -16.84 -10.04
N PHE A 412 8.81 -18.01 -9.95
CA PHE A 412 8.32 -18.63 -8.73
C PHE A 412 8.98 -20.01 -8.62
N LYS A 413 9.50 -20.34 -7.45
CA LYS A 413 10.26 -21.56 -7.18
C LYS A 413 9.77 -22.20 -5.90
N SER A 414 9.61 -23.51 -5.94
CA SER A 414 9.41 -24.36 -4.78
C SER A 414 10.20 -25.65 -4.98
N LYS A 415 10.14 -26.54 -3.98
CA LYS A 415 10.69 -27.90 -4.10
C LYS A 415 9.98 -28.78 -5.13
N TYR A 416 8.77 -28.41 -5.59
CA TYR A 416 7.95 -29.22 -6.50
C TYR A 416 7.69 -28.57 -7.85
N LEU A 417 7.78 -27.25 -7.94
CA LEU A 417 7.32 -26.51 -9.10
C LEU A 417 8.22 -25.29 -9.33
N ILE A 418 8.60 -25.07 -10.58
CA ILE A 418 9.18 -23.81 -11.04
C ILE A 418 8.23 -23.23 -12.07
N ARG A 419 7.79 -21.99 -11.86
CA ARG A 419 6.97 -21.25 -12.81
C ARG A 419 7.71 -19.99 -13.24
N THR A 420 7.86 -19.79 -14.54
CA THR A 420 8.35 -18.54 -15.11
C THR A 420 7.22 -17.90 -15.90
N VAL A 421 6.91 -16.63 -15.61
CA VAL A 421 5.86 -15.85 -16.27
C VAL A 421 6.50 -14.65 -16.95
N ILE A 422 6.40 -14.58 -18.26
CA ILE A 422 6.80 -13.43 -19.07
C ILE A 422 5.53 -12.69 -19.48
N SER A 423 5.43 -11.41 -19.13
CA SER A 423 4.26 -10.58 -19.41
C SER A 423 4.69 -9.32 -20.17
N CYS A 424 4.03 -9.03 -21.29
CA CYS A 424 4.17 -7.79 -22.05
C CYS A 424 2.79 -7.27 -22.48
N SER A 425 2.78 -6.21 -23.30
CA SER A 425 1.56 -5.63 -23.90
C SER A 425 0.83 -6.62 -24.83
N ILE A 426 1.56 -7.53 -25.45
CA ILE A 426 1.09 -8.46 -26.49
C ILE A 426 0.52 -9.74 -25.88
N PHE A 427 1.28 -10.38 -24.98
CA PHE A 427 0.92 -11.67 -24.41
C PHE A 427 1.41 -11.84 -22.96
N LYS A 428 0.85 -12.85 -22.29
CA LYS A 428 1.36 -13.41 -21.04
C LYS A 428 1.67 -14.89 -21.25
N LEU A 429 2.96 -15.21 -21.26
CA LEU A 429 3.49 -16.56 -21.37
C LEU A 429 3.83 -17.06 -19.98
N SER A 430 3.34 -18.24 -19.61
CA SER A 430 3.76 -18.95 -18.41
C SER A 430 4.28 -20.32 -18.77
N TYR A 431 5.46 -20.63 -18.25
CA TYR A 431 6.11 -21.93 -18.36
C TYR A 431 6.21 -22.56 -16.97
N GLU A 432 5.72 -23.78 -16.83
CA GLU A 432 5.71 -24.52 -15.57
C GLU A 432 6.49 -25.83 -15.71
N ILE A 433 7.39 -26.08 -14.76
CA ILE A 433 8.24 -27.27 -14.70
C ILE A 433 7.97 -27.96 -13.36
N ASN A 434 7.51 -29.20 -13.42
CA ASN A 434 7.36 -30.03 -12.22
C ASN A 434 8.71 -30.67 -11.85
N LEU A 435 9.00 -30.71 -10.56
CA LEU A 435 10.19 -31.33 -9.99
C LEU A 435 9.78 -32.59 -9.23
N LYS A 436 10.44 -33.71 -9.53
CA LYS A 436 10.22 -35.00 -8.87
C LYS A 436 11.32 -35.27 -7.85
N ASP A 437 10.94 -35.40 -6.58
CA ASP A 437 11.85 -35.81 -5.52
C ASP A 437 12.28 -37.27 -5.75
N ILE A 438 13.58 -37.52 -5.81
CA ILE A 438 14.17 -38.86 -5.93
C ILE A 438 14.91 -39.32 -4.67
N GLY A 439 14.76 -38.58 -3.55
CA GLY A 439 15.40 -38.86 -2.26
C GLY A 439 16.77 -38.18 -2.11
N ASN A 440 17.26 -38.11 -0.86
CA ASN A 440 18.53 -37.47 -0.48
C ASN A 440 18.68 -36.00 -0.92
N GLY A 441 17.57 -35.26 -1.00
CA GLY A 441 17.56 -33.85 -1.43
C GLY A 441 17.84 -33.64 -2.93
N LYS A 442 17.73 -34.68 -3.75
CA LYS A 442 17.89 -34.61 -5.21
C LYS A 442 16.53 -34.61 -5.89
N PHE A 443 16.36 -33.73 -6.88
CA PHE A 443 15.13 -33.60 -7.67
C PHE A 443 15.46 -33.79 -9.15
N LEU A 444 14.67 -34.60 -9.86
CA LEU A 444 14.72 -34.73 -11.32
C LEU A 444 13.65 -33.84 -11.97
N LEU A 445 13.93 -33.36 -13.18
CA LEU A 445 12.93 -32.75 -14.05
C LEU A 445 11.98 -33.87 -14.50
N ASP A 446 10.71 -33.78 -14.11
CA ASP A 446 9.66 -34.68 -14.62
C ASP A 446 9.22 -34.12 -15.98
N GLU A 447 9.32 -34.91 -17.04
CA GLU A 447 9.20 -34.43 -18.42
C GLU A 447 7.86 -33.72 -18.75
N VAL A 448 7.95 -32.84 -19.76
CA VAL A 448 6.93 -31.94 -20.35
C VAL A 448 6.50 -30.78 -19.44
N GLY A 449 7.31 -29.72 -19.46
CA GLY A 449 6.89 -28.43 -18.93
C GLY A 449 5.63 -27.92 -19.63
N ARG A 450 4.63 -27.50 -18.86
CA ARG A 450 3.38 -26.98 -19.43
C ARG A 450 3.59 -25.52 -19.83
N THR A 451 3.45 -25.25 -21.12
CA THR A 451 3.46 -23.87 -21.64
C THR A 451 2.03 -23.40 -21.82
N LYS A 452 1.69 -22.26 -21.21
CA LYS A 452 0.42 -21.57 -21.43
C LYS A 452 0.68 -20.17 -21.97
N ILE A 453 0.08 -19.85 -23.12
CA ILE A 453 0.17 -18.54 -23.75
C ILE A 453 -1.21 -17.91 -23.71
N ASN A 454 -1.32 -16.75 -23.07
CA ASN A 454 -2.54 -15.95 -23.11
C ASN A 454 -2.27 -14.70 -23.95
N ILE A 455 -2.96 -14.58 -25.09
CA ILE A 455 -2.88 -13.41 -25.98
C ILE A 455 -3.88 -12.37 -25.47
N LYS A 456 -3.46 -11.11 -25.41
CA LYS A 456 -4.33 -9.99 -25.02
C LYS A 456 -4.75 -9.20 -26.24
N TYR A 457 -6.01 -9.32 -26.63
CA TYR A 457 -6.62 -8.42 -27.62
C TYR A 457 -6.55 -6.98 -27.10
N ALA A 458 -6.24 -6.07 -28.01
CA ALA A 458 -6.26 -4.63 -27.79
C ALA A 458 -7.65 -4.07 -28.08
N GLU A 459 -7.90 -2.86 -27.59
CA GLU A 459 -9.14 -2.11 -27.88
C GLU A 459 -9.19 -1.65 -29.34
N THR A 460 -8.03 -1.34 -29.94
CA THR A 460 -7.97 -0.84 -31.31
C THR A 460 -7.58 -1.92 -32.32
N LEU A 461 -8.21 -1.84 -33.51
CA LEU A 461 -7.89 -2.71 -34.64
C LEU A 461 -6.40 -2.62 -35.04
N LEU A 462 -5.83 -1.42 -35.02
CA LEU A 462 -4.44 -1.19 -35.43
C LEU A 462 -3.45 -1.87 -34.47
N GLU A 463 -3.69 -1.80 -33.16
CA GLU A 463 -2.88 -2.50 -32.18
C GLU A 463 -3.01 -4.02 -32.32
N ASN A 464 -4.22 -4.55 -32.51
CA ASN A 464 -4.42 -5.97 -32.77
C ASN A 464 -3.67 -6.40 -34.03
N ASN A 465 -3.73 -5.63 -35.12
CA ASN A 465 -2.96 -5.91 -36.33
C ASN A 465 -1.45 -6.00 -36.06
N ARG A 466 -0.88 -5.02 -35.33
CA ARG A 466 0.54 -5.05 -34.93
C ARG A 466 0.88 -6.28 -34.10
N LYS A 467 0.06 -6.61 -33.09
CA LYS A 467 0.25 -7.76 -32.19
C LYS A 467 0.22 -9.09 -32.95
N PHE A 468 -0.79 -9.32 -33.77
CA PHE A 468 -0.94 -10.59 -34.48
C PHE A 468 0.07 -10.76 -35.61
N LYS A 469 0.55 -9.66 -36.22
CA LYS A 469 1.73 -9.70 -37.10
C LYS A 469 3.00 -10.13 -36.37
N PHE A 470 3.26 -9.54 -35.20
CA PHE A 470 4.39 -9.94 -34.35
C PHE A 470 4.31 -11.43 -34.01
N LEU A 471 3.16 -11.89 -33.53
CA LEU A 471 2.94 -13.29 -33.19
C LEU A 471 3.08 -14.22 -34.39
N ASN A 472 2.57 -13.84 -35.57
CA ASN A 472 2.69 -14.64 -36.79
C ASN A 472 4.15 -14.77 -37.22
N ARG A 473 4.95 -13.69 -37.15
CA ARG A 473 6.40 -13.73 -37.40
C ARG A 473 7.12 -14.68 -36.45
N TRP A 474 6.81 -14.60 -35.14
CA TRP A 474 7.35 -15.55 -34.16
C TRP A 474 6.99 -17.00 -34.51
N MET A 475 5.72 -17.26 -34.85
CA MET A 475 5.23 -18.59 -35.23
C MET A 475 5.79 -19.10 -36.57
N ASN A 476 6.45 -18.25 -37.36
CA ASN A 476 7.13 -18.63 -38.60
C ASN A 476 8.66 -18.72 -38.43
N GLY A 477 9.16 -18.79 -37.18
CA GLY A 477 10.55 -19.13 -36.87
C GLY A 477 11.44 -17.97 -36.42
N GLU A 478 10.93 -16.75 -36.30
CA GLU A 478 11.69 -15.64 -35.73
C GLU A 478 11.73 -15.73 -34.20
N ASN A 479 12.89 -15.94 -33.59
CA ASN A 479 12.99 -16.07 -32.15
C ASN A 479 12.75 -14.75 -31.41
N ILE A 480 12.09 -14.84 -30.25
CA ILE A 480 11.96 -13.70 -29.32
C ILE A 480 13.22 -13.65 -28.45
N LYS A 481 13.88 -12.49 -28.40
CA LYS A 481 15.08 -12.27 -27.59
C LYS A 481 14.78 -11.25 -26.48
N LEU A 482 15.18 -11.58 -25.26
CA LEU A 482 15.04 -10.72 -24.08
C LEU A 482 16.41 -10.19 -23.64
N PHE A 483 16.54 -8.87 -23.57
CA PHE A 483 17.74 -8.17 -23.13
C PHE A 483 17.49 -7.39 -21.85
N ASN A 484 18.45 -7.44 -20.93
CA ASN A 484 18.34 -6.71 -19.67
C ASN A 484 18.35 -5.19 -19.91
N LYS A 485 17.46 -4.45 -19.24
CA LYS A 485 17.39 -2.99 -19.40
C LYS A 485 18.64 -2.23 -18.97
N LYS A 486 19.44 -2.78 -18.04
CA LYS A 486 20.60 -2.08 -17.46
C LYS A 486 21.85 -2.19 -18.32
N ASP A 487 22.13 -3.38 -18.86
CA ASP A 487 23.39 -3.69 -19.53
C ASP A 487 23.23 -4.27 -20.93
N TYR A 488 22.00 -4.44 -21.42
CA TYR A 488 21.68 -5.07 -22.71
C TYR A 488 22.32 -6.46 -22.90
N SER A 489 22.64 -7.16 -21.82
CA SER A 489 23.01 -8.57 -21.89
C SER A 489 21.81 -9.40 -22.32
N MET A 490 22.01 -10.32 -23.28
CA MET A 490 20.97 -11.26 -23.69
C MET A 490 20.76 -12.28 -22.56
N LYS A 491 19.54 -12.34 -22.04
CA LYS A 491 19.21 -13.23 -20.91
C LYS A 491 18.54 -14.52 -21.36
N PHE A 492 17.69 -14.43 -22.39
CA PHE A 492 16.81 -15.51 -22.79
C PHE A 492 16.42 -15.38 -24.26
N GLU A 493 16.36 -16.51 -24.96
CA GLU A 493 15.83 -16.63 -26.31
C GLU A 493 14.69 -17.65 -26.27
N LEU A 494 13.53 -17.28 -26.81
CA LEU A 494 12.35 -18.13 -26.88
C LEU A 494 12.17 -18.64 -28.31
N PRO A 495 12.59 -19.88 -28.61
CA PRO A 495 12.40 -20.45 -29.93
C PRO A 495 10.93 -20.80 -30.19
N TYR A 496 10.54 -20.76 -31.46
CA TYR A 496 9.31 -21.38 -31.91
C TYR A 496 9.46 -22.91 -31.93
N ASN A 497 8.48 -23.63 -31.40
CA ASN A 497 8.42 -25.08 -31.48
C ASN A 497 7.06 -25.50 -32.07
N GLU A 498 7.09 -26.02 -33.30
CA GLU A 498 5.89 -26.35 -34.08
C GLU A 498 5.01 -27.41 -33.41
N GLU A 499 5.60 -28.42 -32.77
CA GLU A 499 4.86 -29.49 -32.08
C GLU A 499 4.03 -28.94 -30.91
N ASN A 500 4.53 -27.90 -30.23
CA ASN A 500 3.88 -27.32 -29.06
C ASN A 500 2.81 -26.28 -29.40
N TYR A 501 2.80 -25.73 -30.62
CA TYR A 501 2.00 -24.55 -30.96
C TYR A 501 1.14 -24.70 -32.22
N SER A 502 0.95 -25.92 -32.74
CA SER A 502 0.24 -26.17 -34.00
C SER A 502 -1.18 -25.54 -34.05
N GLU A 503 -2.02 -25.76 -33.04
CA GLU A 503 -3.35 -25.15 -32.96
C GLU A 503 -3.32 -23.63 -32.75
N LEU A 504 -2.41 -23.16 -31.91
CA LEU A 504 -2.22 -21.72 -31.66
C LEU A 504 -1.78 -20.98 -32.94
N SER A 505 -0.92 -21.60 -33.74
CA SER A 505 -0.44 -21.05 -35.00
C SER A 505 -1.58 -20.82 -36.00
N LYS A 506 -2.60 -21.70 -36.03
CA LYS A 506 -3.78 -21.55 -36.89
C LYS A 506 -4.61 -20.33 -36.48
N VAL A 507 -4.83 -20.15 -35.17
CA VAL A 507 -5.56 -19.01 -34.62
C VAL A 507 -4.82 -17.70 -34.94
N ILE A 508 -3.50 -17.66 -34.68
CA ILE A 508 -2.68 -16.48 -34.96
C ILE A 508 -2.68 -16.13 -36.45
N LYS A 509 -2.52 -17.11 -37.35
CA LYS A 509 -2.55 -16.88 -38.80
C LYS A 509 -3.91 -16.35 -39.26
N ARG A 510 -4.99 -16.91 -38.73
CA ARG A 510 -6.36 -16.46 -39.02
C ARG A 510 -6.56 -15.02 -38.57
N ASP A 511 -6.22 -14.70 -37.33
CA ASP A 511 -6.47 -13.38 -36.75
C ASP A 511 -5.53 -12.31 -37.33
N GLU A 512 -4.28 -12.65 -37.65
CA GLU A 512 -3.39 -11.79 -38.43
C GLU A 512 -3.99 -11.49 -39.80
N TYR A 513 -4.49 -12.49 -40.52
CA TYR A 513 -5.17 -12.30 -41.80
C TYR A 513 -6.34 -11.34 -41.65
N ILE A 514 -7.19 -11.53 -40.63
CA ILE A 514 -8.37 -10.70 -40.39
C ILE A 514 -7.96 -9.24 -40.15
N PHE A 515 -7.12 -9.00 -39.15
CA PHE A 515 -6.76 -7.64 -38.75
C PHE A 515 -5.94 -6.91 -39.83
N SER A 516 -5.04 -7.61 -40.53
CA SER A 516 -4.32 -7.05 -41.68
C SER A 516 -5.28 -6.61 -42.79
N THR A 517 -6.28 -7.44 -43.08
CA THR A 517 -7.27 -7.18 -44.13
C THR A 517 -8.14 -5.99 -43.76
N LEU A 518 -8.65 -5.94 -42.53
CA LEU A 518 -9.49 -4.83 -42.09
C LEU A 518 -8.72 -3.51 -42.07
N VAL A 519 -7.48 -3.48 -41.57
CA VAL A 519 -6.66 -2.25 -41.60
C VAL A 519 -6.38 -1.80 -43.03
N MET A 520 -6.18 -2.73 -43.97
CA MET A 520 -6.02 -2.41 -45.39
C MET A 520 -7.28 -1.74 -45.95
N ILE A 521 -8.45 -2.33 -45.68
CA ILE A 521 -9.75 -1.82 -46.14
C ILE A 521 -10.03 -0.44 -45.52
N GLN A 522 -9.84 -0.25 -44.21
CA GLN A 522 -10.02 1.05 -43.56
C GLN A 522 -9.19 2.15 -44.22
N LYS A 523 -7.90 1.88 -44.46
CA LYS A 523 -7.00 2.87 -45.09
C LYS A 523 -7.41 3.18 -46.52
N LYS A 524 -7.91 2.20 -47.25
CA LYS A 524 -8.28 2.33 -48.66
C LYS A 524 -9.60 3.10 -48.83
N PHE A 525 -10.61 2.77 -48.04
CA PHE A 525 -11.97 3.27 -48.20
C PHE A 525 -12.35 4.35 -47.18
N GLY A 526 -11.47 4.69 -46.24
CA GLY A 526 -11.72 5.72 -45.24
C GLY A 526 -12.76 5.33 -44.17
N VAL A 527 -13.02 4.03 -44.01
CA VAL A 527 -13.95 3.50 -43.00
C VAL A 527 -13.25 3.21 -41.68
N THR A 528 -14.01 3.12 -40.58
CA THR A 528 -13.48 2.78 -39.25
C THR A 528 -14.28 1.62 -38.66
N PHE A 529 -13.67 0.44 -38.59
CA PHE A 529 -14.29 -0.71 -37.94
C PHE A 529 -14.16 -0.60 -36.42
N GLY A 530 -15.25 -0.92 -35.72
CA GLY A 530 -15.27 -1.08 -34.27
C GLY A 530 -14.70 -2.43 -33.81
N GLU A 531 -15.25 -2.96 -32.72
CA GLU A 531 -14.85 -4.25 -32.17
C GLU A 531 -15.25 -5.40 -33.13
N VAL A 532 -14.27 -6.21 -33.51
CA VAL A 532 -14.47 -7.36 -34.39
C VAL A 532 -15.02 -8.52 -33.57
N GLY A 533 -16.35 -8.68 -33.57
CA GLY A 533 -17.05 -9.77 -32.90
C GLY A 533 -16.98 -11.12 -33.65
N ASN A 534 -18.04 -11.92 -33.55
CA ASN A 534 -18.14 -13.20 -34.26
C ASN A 534 -18.20 -12.97 -35.77
N ILE A 535 -17.28 -13.62 -36.50
CA ILE A 535 -17.14 -13.46 -37.95
C ILE A 535 -18.10 -14.40 -38.66
N THR A 536 -18.95 -13.85 -39.53
CA THR A 536 -19.89 -14.65 -40.34
C THR A 536 -19.23 -15.17 -41.63
N TYR A 537 -19.91 -16.07 -42.33
CA TYR A 537 -19.45 -16.52 -43.65
C TYR A 537 -19.37 -15.37 -44.66
N ASP A 538 -20.36 -14.47 -44.62
CA ASP A 538 -20.44 -13.32 -45.52
C ASP A 538 -19.32 -12.32 -45.23
N ASP A 539 -18.99 -12.08 -43.95
CA ASP A 539 -17.83 -11.25 -43.59
C ASP A 539 -16.53 -11.82 -44.19
N LEU A 540 -16.29 -13.14 -44.05
CA LEU A 540 -15.11 -13.78 -44.64
C LEU A 540 -15.09 -13.69 -46.17
N HIS A 541 -16.25 -13.83 -46.81
CA HIS A 541 -16.38 -13.69 -48.26
C HIS A 541 -16.05 -12.27 -48.72
N ASN A 542 -16.69 -11.28 -48.08
CA ASN A 542 -16.50 -9.85 -48.36
C ASN A 542 -15.08 -9.40 -48.08
N MET A 543 -14.46 -9.87 -46.99
CA MET A 543 -13.05 -9.60 -46.68
C MET A 543 -12.12 -10.15 -47.76
N LYS A 544 -12.32 -11.41 -48.19
CA LYS A 544 -11.51 -12.01 -49.26
C LYS A 544 -11.64 -11.24 -50.56
N PHE A 545 -12.88 -10.87 -50.91
CA PHE A 545 -13.19 -10.09 -52.09
C PHE A 545 -12.49 -8.72 -52.06
N LEU A 546 -12.71 -7.94 -51.00
CA LEU A 546 -12.15 -6.59 -50.84
C LEU A 546 -10.62 -6.61 -50.75
N ARG A 547 -10.03 -7.61 -50.09
CA ARG A 547 -8.58 -7.79 -50.06
C ARG A 547 -8.02 -8.04 -51.45
N ASN A 548 -8.62 -8.97 -52.20
CA ASN A 548 -8.19 -9.29 -53.56
C ASN A 548 -8.32 -8.08 -54.50
N TYR A 549 -9.37 -7.27 -54.32
CA TYR A 549 -9.55 -6.01 -55.02
C TYR A 549 -8.42 -5.01 -54.71
N CYS A 550 -8.09 -4.82 -53.44
CA CYS A 550 -7.01 -3.91 -53.01
C CYS A 550 -5.63 -4.39 -53.49
N GLU A 551 -5.32 -5.69 -53.37
CA GLU A 551 -4.02 -6.26 -53.74
C GLU A 551 -3.76 -6.25 -55.26
N ASN A 552 -4.82 -6.29 -56.09
CA ASN A 552 -4.72 -6.23 -57.55
C ASN A 552 -4.82 -4.80 -58.13
N GLY A 553 -4.66 -3.76 -57.30
CA GLY A 553 -4.66 -2.37 -57.76
C GLY A 553 -6.01 -1.90 -58.28
N ASP A 554 -7.08 -2.16 -57.50
CA ASP A 554 -8.46 -1.75 -57.77
C ASP A 554 -9.09 -2.47 -58.97
N LYS A 555 -8.72 -3.74 -59.16
CA LYS A 555 -9.24 -4.59 -60.24
C LYS A 555 -9.54 -6.00 -59.74
N ILE A 556 -10.65 -6.56 -60.18
CA ILE A 556 -11.00 -7.97 -59.97
C ILE A 556 -10.80 -8.70 -61.28
N LYS A 557 -9.80 -9.59 -61.37
CA LYS A 557 -9.61 -10.40 -62.58
C LYS A 557 -10.74 -11.43 -62.70
N CYS A 558 -11.28 -11.57 -63.89
CA CYS A 558 -12.36 -12.52 -64.18
C CYS A 558 -11.97 -13.40 -65.36
N GLU A 559 -12.20 -14.70 -65.27
CA GLU A 559 -12.02 -15.60 -66.43
C GLU A 559 -13.17 -15.45 -67.43
N GLN A 560 -14.37 -15.21 -66.92
CA GLN A 560 -15.58 -14.92 -67.69
C GLN A 560 -16.52 -14.02 -66.88
N VAL A 561 -17.30 -13.19 -67.56
CA VAL A 561 -18.33 -12.34 -66.93
C VAL A 561 -19.63 -12.46 -67.71
N LYS A 562 -20.75 -12.55 -67.00
CA LYS A 562 -22.09 -12.56 -67.61
C LYS A 562 -22.67 -11.16 -67.55
N VAL A 563 -23.04 -10.60 -68.70
CA VAL A 563 -23.66 -9.26 -68.80
C VAL A 563 -24.93 -9.31 -69.64
N ASN A 564 -25.81 -8.34 -69.48
CA ASN A 564 -26.96 -8.21 -70.36
C ASN A 564 -26.46 -7.87 -71.79
N TYR A 565 -26.85 -8.71 -72.75
CA TYR A 565 -26.44 -8.61 -74.14
C TYR A 565 -26.85 -7.28 -74.77
N ASP A 566 -27.97 -6.69 -74.33
CA ASP A 566 -28.44 -5.41 -74.86
C ASP A 566 -27.49 -4.26 -74.58
N PHE A 567 -26.64 -4.34 -73.55
CA PHE A 567 -25.62 -3.32 -73.27
C PHE A 567 -24.38 -3.43 -74.15
N ILE A 568 -24.13 -4.59 -74.76
CA ILE A 568 -22.91 -4.87 -75.52
C ILE A 568 -23.13 -5.12 -77.01
N LYS A 569 -24.39 -5.29 -77.47
CA LYS A 569 -24.73 -5.69 -78.84
C LYS A 569 -24.17 -4.76 -79.93
N ASP A 570 -24.00 -3.48 -79.60
CA ASP A 570 -23.54 -2.44 -80.53
C ASP A 570 -22.09 -1.98 -80.23
N MET A 571 -21.38 -2.64 -79.31
CA MET A 571 -20.02 -2.27 -78.91
C MET A 571 -18.94 -3.01 -79.72
N ALA A 572 -17.83 -2.32 -80.02
CA ALA A 572 -16.64 -2.97 -80.56
C ALA A 572 -15.95 -3.82 -79.48
N LEU A 573 -15.72 -5.11 -79.74
CA LEU A 573 -15.21 -6.08 -78.76
C LEU A 573 -13.66 -6.14 -78.69
N ASP A 574 -12.95 -5.25 -79.38
CA ASP A 574 -11.48 -5.18 -79.33
C ASP A 574 -10.98 -4.64 -77.97
N GLU A 575 -11.66 -3.62 -77.42
CA GLU A 575 -11.43 -3.08 -76.08
C GLU A 575 -12.76 -2.62 -75.48
N ILE A 576 -13.15 -3.21 -74.35
CA ILE A 576 -14.40 -2.89 -73.64
C ILE A 576 -14.12 -2.08 -72.37
N ASN A 577 -14.98 -1.10 -72.12
CA ASN A 577 -14.99 -0.28 -70.91
C ASN A 577 -16.42 0.24 -70.70
N PHE A 578 -17.26 -0.52 -70.01
CA PHE A 578 -18.66 -0.14 -69.80
C PHE A 578 -19.20 -0.58 -68.43
N ASP A 579 -20.22 0.12 -67.96
CA ASP A 579 -20.85 -0.14 -66.67
C ASP A 579 -21.66 -1.44 -66.74
N ILE A 580 -21.36 -2.38 -65.84
CA ILE A 580 -22.05 -3.68 -65.78
C ILE A 580 -23.49 -3.48 -65.29
N ASN A 581 -23.67 -2.55 -64.35
CA ASN A 581 -24.95 -2.17 -63.73
C ASN A 581 -25.03 -0.64 -63.57
N GLU A 582 -26.24 -0.10 -63.43
CA GLU A 582 -26.47 1.34 -63.18
C GLU A 582 -26.43 1.72 -61.69
N THR A 583 -26.34 0.75 -60.78
CA THR A 583 -26.35 0.96 -59.33
C THR A 583 -24.97 0.81 -58.72
N GLU A 584 -24.69 1.60 -57.69
CA GLU A 584 -23.48 1.47 -56.87
C GLU A 584 -23.45 0.11 -56.16
N GLU A 585 -22.26 -0.48 -56.07
CA GLU A 585 -22.03 -1.71 -55.34
C GLU A 585 -21.57 -1.40 -53.92
N ILE A 586 -22.42 -1.71 -52.94
CA ILE A 586 -22.16 -1.48 -51.52
C ILE A 586 -21.94 -2.83 -50.84
N ILE A 587 -20.79 -2.97 -50.18
CA ILE A 587 -20.43 -4.16 -49.41
C ILE A 587 -20.54 -3.84 -47.93
N ASN A 588 -21.38 -4.60 -47.23
CA ASN A 588 -21.48 -4.52 -45.78
C ASN A 588 -20.44 -5.43 -45.14
N LEU A 589 -19.61 -4.87 -44.25
CA LEU A 589 -18.60 -5.61 -43.52
C LEU A 589 -18.49 -5.08 -42.09
N PHE A 590 -18.73 -5.94 -41.10
CA PHE A 590 -18.74 -5.57 -39.67
C PHE A 590 -19.59 -4.33 -39.34
N GLY A 591 -20.73 -4.16 -40.03
CA GLY A 591 -21.66 -3.06 -39.81
C GLY A 591 -21.33 -1.76 -40.54
N GLU A 592 -20.18 -1.69 -41.24
CA GLU A 592 -19.80 -0.56 -42.08
C GLU A 592 -20.18 -0.82 -43.54
N GLU A 593 -20.74 0.21 -44.19
CA GLU A 593 -21.08 0.18 -45.61
C GLU A 593 -19.90 0.67 -46.45
N ILE A 594 -19.31 -0.22 -47.25
CA ILE A 594 -18.18 0.09 -48.13
C ILE A 594 -18.72 0.26 -49.54
N ASN A 595 -18.84 1.51 -49.97
CA ASN A 595 -19.25 1.83 -51.32
C ASN A 595 -18.06 1.70 -52.28
N LEU A 596 -18.13 0.73 -53.19
CA LEU A 596 -17.12 0.53 -54.23
C LEU A 596 -17.34 1.46 -55.42
N GLY A 597 -18.56 1.98 -55.61
CA GLY A 597 -18.97 2.74 -56.78
C GLY A 597 -19.62 1.85 -57.83
N VAL A 598 -19.67 2.32 -59.08
CA VAL A 598 -20.36 1.58 -60.15
C VAL A 598 -19.40 0.58 -60.80
N PRO A 599 -19.77 -0.72 -60.91
CA PRO A 599 -18.90 -1.73 -61.50
C PRO A 599 -18.75 -1.53 -63.01
N ILE A 600 -17.51 -1.51 -63.48
CA ILE A 600 -17.10 -1.33 -64.88
C ILE A 600 -16.35 -2.57 -65.34
N LEU A 601 -16.81 -3.19 -66.42
CA LEU A 601 -16.09 -4.26 -67.09
C LEU A 601 -15.03 -3.65 -68.02
N LYS A 602 -13.77 -4.02 -67.78
CA LYS A 602 -12.63 -3.67 -68.62
C LYS A 602 -12.00 -4.91 -69.21
N GLY A 603 -11.73 -4.90 -70.50
CA GLY A 603 -10.88 -5.92 -71.09
C GLY A 603 -10.57 -5.76 -72.56
N LYS A 604 -9.62 -6.57 -73.04
CA LYS A 604 -9.09 -6.53 -74.42
C LYS A 604 -9.29 -7.86 -75.13
N ASN A 605 -9.42 -7.82 -76.46
CA ASN A 605 -9.61 -8.98 -77.33
C ASN A 605 -10.72 -9.90 -76.81
N ILE A 606 -11.92 -9.33 -76.68
CA ILE A 606 -13.07 -9.95 -76.06
C ILE A 606 -13.86 -10.77 -77.08
N TYR A 607 -14.42 -11.89 -76.64
CA TYR A 607 -15.38 -12.68 -77.42
C TYR A 607 -16.57 -13.13 -76.56
N ILE A 608 -17.71 -13.33 -77.22
CA ILE A 608 -18.92 -13.86 -76.61
C ILE A 608 -18.91 -15.37 -76.79
N GLU A 609 -18.85 -16.11 -75.68
CA GLU A 609 -18.88 -17.59 -75.70
C GLU A 609 -20.29 -18.14 -75.94
N GLY A 610 -21.32 -17.43 -75.46
CA GLY A 610 -22.71 -17.83 -75.66
C GLY A 610 -23.70 -16.80 -75.11
N ILE A 611 -24.92 -16.80 -75.66
CA ILE A 611 -26.03 -15.93 -75.25
C ILE A 611 -27.18 -16.81 -74.78
N ASN A 612 -27.62 -16.62 -73.54
CA ASN A 612 -28.73 -17.36 -72.94
C ASN A 612 -29.89 -16.42 -72.61
N LYS A 613 -31.13 -16.86 -72.83
CA LYS A 613 -32.31 -16.13 -72.35
C LYS A 613 -32.51 -16.38 -70.87
N VAL A 614 -32.58 -15.31 -70.08
CA VAL A 614 -32.85 -15.37 -68.64
C VAL A 614 -34.14 -14.61 -68.36
N THR A 615 -34.97 -15.15 -67.47
CA THR A 615 -36.19 -14.48 -66.99
C THR A 615 -35.96 -14.11 -65.52
N ASN A 616 -36.06 -12.83 -65.19
CA ASN A 616 -35.94 -12.35 -63.82
C ASN A 616 -37.04 -11.31 -63.55
N ASN A 617 -37.76 -11.43 -62.43
CA ASN A 617 -38.90 -10.59 -62.07
C ASN A 617 -39.93 -10.35 -63.21
N GLY A 618 -40.22 -11.38 -64.00
CA GLY A 618 -41.22 -11.30 -65.09
C GLY A 618 -40.73 -10.64 -66.38
N CYS A 619 -39.50 -10.14 -66.44
CA CYS A 619 -38.89 -9.59 -67.67
C CYS A 619 -37.89 -10.59 -68.28
N GLN A 620 -37.96 -10.78 -69.60
CA GLN A 620 -37.00 -11.60 -70.36
C GLN A 620 -35.90 -10.72 -70.95
N TYR A 621 -34.64 -11.10 -70.71
CA TYR A 621 -33.48 -10.45 -71.31
C TYR A 621 -32.43 -11.50 -71.71
N ASN A 622 -31.59 -11.12 -72.67
CA ASN A 622 -30.51 -11.96 -73.15
C ASN A 622 -29.26 -11.70 -72.31
N VAL A 623 -28.62 -12.75 -71.78
CA VAL A 623 -27.38 -12.65 -71.02
C VAL A 623 -26.26 -13.27 -71.84
N ALA A 624 -25.23 -12.47 -72.15
CA ALA A 624 -24.03 -12.91 -72.85
C ALA A 624 -22.93 -13.27 -71.85
N THR A 625 -22.30 -14.44 -72.06
CA THR A 625 -21.05 -14.81 -71.38
C THR A 625 -19.87 -14.27 -72.16
N ILE A 626 -19.12 -13.36 -71.55
CA ILE A 626 -17.97 -12.68 -72.11
C ILE A 626 -16.67 -13.31 -71.60
N LYS A 627 -15.70 -13.53 -72.49
CA LYS A 627 -14.32 -13.97 -72.19
C LYS A 627 -13.29 -13.13 -72.95
N SER A 628 -12.04 -13.11 -72.46
CA SER A 628 -10.91 -12.46 -73.13
C SER A 628 -9.91 -13.50 -73.64
N ASN A 629 -9.49 -13.39 -74.91
CA ASN A 629 -8.43 -14.25 -75.48
C ASN A 629 -7.06 -13.98 -74.85
N THR A 630 -6.81 -12.77 -74.34
CA THR A 630 -5.55 -12.40 -73.68
C THR A 630 -5.60 -12.61 -72.17
N LYS A 631 -6.74 -13.10 -71.63
CA LYS A 631 -7.01 -13.20 -70.18
C LYS A 631 -6.98 -11.84 -69.46
N ASP A 632 -7.15 -10.75 -70.21
CA ASP A 632 -7.21 -9.39 -69.69
C ASP A 632 -8.66 -8.96 -69.50
N LEU A 633 -9.42 -9.70 -68.70
CA LEU A 633 -10.79 -9.32 -68.32
C LEU A 633 -10.80 -9.00 -66.83
N SER A 634 -11.30 -7.81 -66.47
CA SER A 634 -11.37 -7.37 -65.09
C SER A 634 -12.53 -6.44 -64.81
N ILE A 635 -13.02 -6.46 -63.57
CA ILE A 635 -14.01 -5.50 -63.06
C ILE A 635 -13.27 -4.44 -62.24
N THR A 636 -13.54 -3.17 -62.53
CA THR A 636 -13.05 -2.00 -61.76
C THR A 636 -14.24 -1.19 -61.31
N TYR A 637 -14.08 -0.30 -60.34
CA TYR A 637 -15.18 0.58 -59.92
C TYR A 637 -14.80 2.05 -60.10
N LYS A 638 -15.79 2.89 -60.43
CA LYS A 638 -15.62 4.34 -60.61
C LYS A 638 -16.25 5.15 -59.49
#